data_AF-A0AA38Y5K8-F1
#
_entry.id   AF-A0AA38Y5K8-F1
#
_cell.length_a   1.000
_cell.length_b   1.000
_cell.length_c   1.000
_cell.angle_alpha   90.00
_cell.angle_beta   90.00
_cell.angle_gamma   90.00
#
_symmetry.space_group_name_H-M   'P 1'
#
loop_
_entity.id
_entity.type
_entity.pdbx_description
1 polymer ?
#
loop_
_entity_poly.entity_id
_entity_poly.type
_entity_poly.pdbx_seq_one_letter_code
_entity_poly.pdbx_strand_id
1 'polypeptide(L)'
;MVTDSETAAERVAKCLRSLADKFPDSGGATEAWRNVDDVAYALSQISLFTPRPIKIIAIGAGFAGLEIAHAVESGALPGAELVIYEKDSGIGGTWFENRYPGFYADRNDIYNYVQSVAEQNDLKKYVNLCHKVTNAEWNEVKQRWQVTVQKMDGREIAISSPGVVEGETDETINTDCDILINAAGFFNNWKWPAIPGRQSFHGDMLHSAAWPKDAEKSLDGKTVALIGNGSSGIQILPAIIDRVQKVYVHIRSATWVTTGLAEKFAGPNGSNLVFSEEQKRQWAENTEEYLQYRKEVEDSMSSRFRLYMAGSKIQEAARKFSTEQMTRKLTEGGKVELAKLLLPTWEVGCRRPTPGNGYLEALCSDKCEVVFGDVAAFTPDGLRIASGAEFKVDAVICATGFDLSCVPRFPIIGRNEVNLQDSWRNNPESYLSVTAADMPNYFTVIGPASPLGHGSLIPSIEFVAAYICDLVRKLQTQNYSSVCPKPHIPRAYQKQSLAWLDRTVWASNCASTFKNGTVDGKLVSLHPGSRLHMFKLLRTPRYEDFDWTSLSPNPDLAFAWLANGFTIEEDEAFYNGGKADLTNFDKNSAGAPIPGVPKLDIKRMVDGGKRISFLKPTPPTSAGRQFEQRMRVIGVYDKGKRAGTVVQTETDLVDVETNDVYTRVVGNNFYIGQGGWGGPKGPSAEILTRPNRHPDLTYPLITTQETPLLYRLNGDTNPLHAIPEPGRQMGFKGAIIHGLWTYNATLYAVLVVVGGSQAANIKTFEAKFASPLNPGDKATVQVWRLGHYDSSGFEDIRFAVQNDENGKEVLTNGRAFIKPVRSGVIHKM
;
A
#
# COMPACT_ATOMS: atom_id res chain seq x y z
N MET A 1 43.47 21.83 -3.09
CA MET A 1 43.25 22.79 -1.99
C MET A 1 41.79 22.66 -1.60
N VAL A 2 41.52 21.96 -0.50
CA VAL A 2 40.16 21.74 0.01
C VAL A 2 39.92 22.85 1.03
N THR A 3 39.14 23.84 0.65
CA THR A 3 38.67 24.91 1.54
C THR A 3 37.14 24.91 1.41
N ASP A 4 36.46 24.83 2.55
CA ASP A 4 35.01 24.66 2.76
C ASP A 4 34.46 23.22 2.75
N SER A 5 34.54 22.55 3.90
CA SER A 5 33.59 21.48 4.19
C SER A 5 32.87 21.76 5.50
N GLU A 6 31.83 22.59 5.41
CA GLU A 6 30.79 22.70 6.45
C GLU A 6 30.40 21.28 6.91
N THR A 7 30.49 21.05 8.22
CA THR A 7 30.16 19.78 8.85
C THR A 7 28.64 19.55 8.85
N ALA A 8 28.21 18.31 9.11
CA ALA A 8 26.79 18.00 9.26
C ALA A 8 26.11 18.85 10.36
N ALA A 9 26.79 19.07 11.49
CA ALA A 9 26.28 19.84 12.62
C ALA A 9 26.09 21.32 12.28
N GLU A 10 27.10 21.96 11.68
CA GLU A 10 27.04 23.38 11.27
C GLU A 10 25.90 23.62 10.27
N ARG A 11 25.80 22.78 9.23
CA ARG A 11 24.75 22.85 8.21
C ARG A 11 23.36 22.70 8.82
N VAL A 12 23.18 21.70 9.69
CA VAL A 12 21.87 21.44 10.31
C VAL A 12 21.52 22.55 11.30
N ALA A 13 22.46 23.05 12.11
CA ALA A 13 22.21 24.18 13.00
C ALA A 13 21.73 25.42 12.21
N LYS A 14 22.37 25.74 11.09
CA LYS A 14 21.94 26.83 10.20
C LYS A 14 20.53 26.60 9.65
N CYS A 15 20.23 25.37 9.23
CA CYS A 15 18.91 25.00 8.75
C CYS A 15 17.82 25.14 9.84
N LEU A 16 18.06 24.62 11.04
CA LEU A 16 17.11 24.71 12.16
C LEU A 16 16.83 26.17 12.56
N ARG A 17 17.86 27.03 12.59
CA ARG A 17 17.69 28.47 12.84
C ARG A 17 16.78 29.14 11.81
N SER A 18 16.85 28.73 10.54
CA SER A 18 15.93 29.26 9.51
C SER A 18 14.47 28.82 9.67
N LEU A 19 14.22 27.73 10.41
CA LEU A 19 12.87 27.24 10.70
C LEU A 19 12.26 27.95 11.92
N ALA A 20 13.08 28.52 12.80
CA ALA A 20 12.62 29.25 13.99
C ALA A 20 11.75 30.46 13.62
N ASP A 21 12.02 31.10 12.48
CA ASP A 21 11.24 32.24 11.98
C ASP A 21 9.77 31.88 11.68
N LYS A 22 9.44 30.58 11.53
CA LYS A 22 8.05 30.14 11.32
C LYS A 22 7.17 30.38 12.55
N PHE A 23 7.73 30.30 13.76
CA PHE A 23 7.02 30.38 15.03
C PHE A 23 7.80 31.23 16.07
N PRO A 24 7.88 32.57 15.88
CA PRO A 24 8.80 33.43 16.65
C PRO A 24 8.51 33.53 18.16
N ASP A 25 7.33 33.16 18.63
CA ASP A 25 6.87 33.27 20.02
C ASP A 25 6.85 31.91 20.75
N SER A 26 7.43 30.87 20.15
CA SER A 26 7.42 29.48 20.65
C SER A 26 8.46 29.24 21.76
N GLY A 27 8.25 29.84 22.95
CA GLY A 27 8.99 29.51 24.18
C GLY A 27 10.40 30.09 24.33
N GLY A 28 10.98 30.69 23.29
CA GLY A 28 12.31 31.29 23.32
C GLY A 28 13.46 30.28 23.39
N ALA A 29 14.66 30.70 22.97
CA ALA A 29 15.83 29.82 22.97
C ALA A 29 16.25 29.44 24.40
N THR A 30 16.71 28.20 24.60
CA THR A 30 17.34 27.79 25.87
C THR A 30 18.78 28.31 25.91
N GLU A 31 18.98 29.49 26.48
CA GLU A 31 20.28 30.20 26.56
C GLU A 31 21.42 29.37 27.16
N ALA A 32 21.10 28.40 28.03
CA ALA A 32 22.07 27.47 28.59
C ALA A 32 22.86 26.70 27.52
N TRP A 33 22.31 26.52 26.32
CA TRP A 33 22.97 25.81 25.21
C TRP A 33 23.80 26.70 24.29
N ARG A 34 23.67 28.03 24.35
CA ARG A 34 24.25 28.97 23.37
C ARG A 34 25.75 28.78 23.14
N ASN A 35 26.50 28.53 24.22
CA ASN A 35 27.95 28.35 24.18
C ASN A 35 28.37 26.89 24.44
N VAL A 36 27.42 25.95 24.39
CA VAL A 36 27.64 24.52 24.66
C VAL A 36 27.63 23.72 23.36
N ASP A 37 26.58 23.88 22.54
CA ASP A 37 26.42 23.14 21.28
C ASP A 37 25.46 23.89 20.35
N ASP A 38 25.93 24.20 19.14
CA ASP A 38 25.18 25.02 18.18
C ASP A 38 23.89 24.35 17.70
N VAL A 39 23.87 23.02 17.60
CA VAL A 39 22.69 22.26 17.17
C VAL A 39 21.67 22.21 18.28
N ALA A 40 22.07 21.92 19.53
CA ALA A 40 21.17 21.93 20.68
C ALA A 40 20.57 23.33 20.90
N TYR A 41 21.37 24.38 20.75
CA TYR A 41 20.87 25.75 20.82
C TYR A 41 19.87 26.04 19.69
N ALA A 42 20.16 25.62 18.44
CA ALA A 42 19.23 25.81 17.32
C ALA A 42 17.93 24.99 17.48
N LEU A 43 18.00 23.75 17.98
CA LEU A 43 16.82 22.94 18.30
C LEU A 43 15.94 23.60 19.36
N SER A 44 16.54 24.27 20.35
CA SER A 44 15.80 24.99 21.38
C SER A 44 14.99 26.20 20.86
N GLN A 45 15.13 26.55 19.58
CA GLN A 45 14.41 27.65 18.92
C GLN A 45 13.24 27.19 18.06
N ILE A 46 13.01 25.88 17.97
CA ILE A 46 11.93 25.31 17.16
C ILE A 46 11.09 24.35 18.00
N SER A 47 9.89 24.04 17.51
CA SER A 47 9.00 23.08 18.13
C SER A 47 9.50 21.65 17.97
N LEU A 48 9.26 20.82 18.97
CA LEU A 48 9.45 19.38 18.95
C LEU A 48 8.77 18.77 17.71
N PHE A 49 9.47 17.82 17.08
CA PHE A 49 9.07 17.13 15.86
C PHE A 49 8.89 18.02 14.62
N THR A 50 9.40 19.25 14.64
CA THR A 50 9.58 20.03 13.40
C THR A 50 10.52 19.27 12.46
N PRO A 51 10.06 18.86 11.26
CA PRO A 51 10.89 18.11 10.34
C PRO A 51 11.89 19.04 9.66
N ARG A 52 13.19 18.77 9.82
CA ARG A 52 14.20 19.46 9.00
C ARG A 52 14.14 18.96 7.54
N PRO A 53 14.36 19.83 6.55
CA PRO A 53 14.56 19.42 5.17
C PRO A 53 15.68 18.37 5.03
N ILE A 54 15.45 17.40 4.14
CA ILE A 54 16.37 16.32 3.82
C ILE A 54 16.41 16.16 2.31
N LYS A 55 17.62 16.05 1.74
CA LYS A 55 17.78 15.75 0.31
C LYS A 55 17.91 14.24 0.09
N ILE A 56 17.07 13.70 -0.78
CA ILE A 56 16.98 12.29 -1.12
C ILE A 56 17.34 12.11 -2.60
N ILE A 57 18.26 11.20 -2.88
CA ILE A 57 18.48 10.68 -4.23
C ILE A 57 17.99 9.24 -4.27
N ALA A 58 17.04 8.95 -5.17
CA ALA A 58 16.65 7.58 -5.49
C ALA A 58 17.15 7.18 -6.88
N ILE A 59 17.44 5.90 -7.05
CA ILE A 59 18.05 5.35 -8.27
C ILE A 59 17.05 4.40 -8.93
N GLY A 60 16.55 4.77 -10.11
CA GLY A 60 15.57 4.00 -10.90
C GLY A 60 14.12 4.48 -10.70
N ALA A 61 13.38 4.61 -11.80
CA ALA A 61 11.99 5.04 -11.88
C ALA A 61 11.05 3.88 -12.25
N GLY A 62 11.24 2.72 -11.62
CA GLY A 62 10.24 1.65 -11.56
C GLY A 62 9.24 1.88 -10.43
N PHE A 63 8.43 0.85 -10.10
CA PHE A 63 7.51 0.89 -8.96
C PHE A 63 8.18 1.35 -7.65
N ALA A 64 9.40 0.90 -7.37
CA ALA A 64 10.13 1.25 -6.17
C ALA A 64 10.46 2.75 -6.07
N GLY A 65 10.99 3.36 -7.13
CA GLY A 65 11.31 4.79 -7.13
C GLY A 65 10.06 5.66 -7.09
N LEU A 66 9.02 5.27 -7.84
CA LEU A 66 7.74 5.98 -7.84
C LEU A 66 7.01 5.89 -6.50
N GLU A 67 7.13 4.79 -5.77
CA GLU A 67 6.58 4.70 -4.41
C GLU A 67 7.27 5.67 -3.45
N ILE A 68 8.58 5.86 -3.57
CA ILE A 68 9.29 6.90 -2.80
C ILE A 68 8.83 8.30 -3.20
N ALA A 69 8.64 8.56 -4.50
CA ALA A 69 8.06 9.82 -4.97
C ALA A 69 6.65 10.04 -4.40
N HIS A 70 5.82 9.00 -4.37
CA HIS A 70 4.48 9.07 -3.80
C HIS A 70 4.53 9.35 -2.28
N ALA A 71 5.46 8.74 -1.55
CA ALA A 71 5.64 9.01 -0.12
C ALA A 71 6.03 10.48 0.14
N VAL A 72 6.89 11.06 -0.70
CA VAL A 72 7.23 12.50 -0.61
C VAL A 72 6.03 13.37 -0.97
N GLU A 73 5.37 13.10 -2.10
CA GLU A 73 4.23 13.87 -2.60
C GLU A 73 3.03 13.85 -1.64
N SER A 74 2.75 12.70 -1.04
CA SER A 74 1.66 12.52 -0.07
C SER A 74 1.96 13.12 1.31
N GLY A 75 3.18 13.64 1.54
CA GLY A 75 3.59 14.26 2.79
C GLY A 75 4.05 13.28 3.88
N ALA A 76 4.34 12.02 3.54
CA ALA A 76 4.92 11.06 4.50
C ALA A 76 6.36 11.45 4.90
N LEU A 77 7.04 12.26 4.08
CA LEU A 77 8.34 12.87 4.33
C LEU A 77 8.28 14.40 4.11
N PRO A 78 7.73 15.17 5.06
CA PRO A 78 7.55 16.61 4.89
C PRO A 78 8.88 17.33 4.68
N GLY A 79 8.93 18.25 3.72
CA GLY A 79 10.13 19.05 3.42
C GLY A 79 11.29 18.28 2.79
N ALA A 80 11.07 17.04 2.36
CA ALA A 80 12.09 16.29 1.61
C ALA A 80 12.23 16.82 0.18
N GLU A 81 13.47 17.04 -0.26
CA GLU A 81 13.81 17.31 -1.65
C GLU A 81 14.19 15.99 -2.32
N LEU A 82 13.40 15.52 -3.28
CA LEU A 82 13.63 14.24 -3.97
C LEU A 82 14.09 14.46 -5.41
N VAL A 83 15.13 13.73 -5.81
CA VAL A 83 15.50 13.52 -7.21
C VAL A 83 15.65 12.04 -7.48
N ILE A 84 15.01 11.56 -8.55
CA ILE A 84 15.12 10.20 -9.05
C ILE A 84 15.93 10.22 -10.34
N TYR A 85 17.04 9.46 -10.39
CA TYR A 85 17.80 9.29 -11.62
C TYR A 85 17.44 7.94 -12.28
N GLU A 86 16.96 8.01 -13.51
CA GLU A 86 16.58 6.86 -14.34
C GLU A 86 17.49 6.82 -15.58
N LYS A 87 18.15 5.68 -15.81
CA LYS A 87 19.09 5.51 -16.92
C LYS A 87 18.38 5.53 -18.26
N ASP A 88 17.15 5.04 -18.31
CA ASP A 88 16.38 4.90 -19.54
C ASP A 88 15.69 6.21 -19.94
N SER A 89 15.27 6.28 -21.19
CA SER A 89 14.50 7.41 -21.74
C SER A 89 13.02 7.41 -21.33
N GLY A 90 12.60 6.52 -20.44
CA GLY A 90 11.23 6.44 -19.93
C GLY A 90 11.11 5.76 -18.58
N ILE A 91 9.99 6.05 -17.90
CA ILE A 91 9.61 5.48 -16.59
C ILE A 91 9.04 4.07 -16.79
N GLY A 92 9.29 3.16 -15.84
CA GLY A 92 8.66 1.84 -15.82
C GLY A 92 9.57 0.70 -15.35
N GLY A 93 10.88 0.93 -15.32
CA GLY A 93 11.88 -0.09 -14.94
C GLY A 93 11.76 -1.35 -15.80
N THR A 94 11.58 -2.51 -15.17
CA THR A 94 11.42 -3.80 -15.84
C THR A 94 10.35 -3.78 -16.95
N TRP A 95 9.25 -3.06 -16.75
CA TRP A 95 8.17 -2.98 -17.73
C TRP A 95 8.50 -2.04 -18.90
N PHE A 96 9.44 -1.12 -18.73
CA PHE A 96 9.97 -0.32 -19.84
C PHE A 96 10.94 -1.16 -20.71
N GLU A 97 11.88 -1.87 -20.08
CA GLU A 97 12.93 -2.64 -20.77
C GLU A 97 12.44 -3.94 -21.44
N ASN A 98 11.60 -4.73 -20.74
CA ASN A 98 11.25 -6.08 -21.17
C ASN A 98 10.03 -6.04 -22.11
N ARG A 99 10.28 -6.16 -23.41
CA ARG A 99 9.25 -5.97 -24.46
C ARG A 99 8.98 -7.20 -25.31
N TYR A 100 9.55 -8.35 -24.92
CA TYR A 100 9.33 -9.60 -25.63
C TYR A 100 7.85 -10.01 -25.61
N PRO A 101 7.36 -10.73 -26.64
CA PRO A 101 5.98 -11.19 -26.67
C PRO A 101 5.72 -12.26 -25.59
N GLY A 102 4.67 -12.08 -24.80
CA GLY A 102 4.32 -12.98 -23.71
C GLY A 102 2.90 -12.74 -23.17
N PHE A 103 2.37 -13.71 -22.44
CA PHE A 103 0.94 -13.75 -22.09
C PHE A 103 0.64 -13.77 -20.58
N TYR A 104 1.62 -13.96 -19.69
CA TYR A 104 1.31 -14.26 -18.28
C TYR A 104 0.70 -13.07 -17.52
N ALA A 105 1.27 -11.89 -17.67
CA ALA A 105 0.65 -10.63 -17.32
C ALA A 105 0.99 -9.69 -18.47
N ASP A 106 -0.03 -9.01 -19.02
CA ASP A 106 0.21 -8.15 -20.17
C ASP A 106 1.14 -7.00 -19.75
N ARG A 107 2.30 -6.96 -20.40
CA ARG A 107 3.35 -5.98 -20.11
C ARG A 107 2.84 -4.56 -20.37
N ASN A 108 2.04 -4.35 -21.41
CA ASN A 108 1.50 -3.02 -21.71
C ASN A 108 0.48 -2.60 -20.66
N ASP A 109 -0.36 -3.50 -20.14
CA ASP A 109 -1.28 -3.17 -19.04
C ASP A 109 -0.51 -2.70 -17.80
N ILE A 110 0.55 -3.41 -17.40
CA ILE A 110 1.35 -3.02 -16.23
C ILE A 110 2.15 -1.74 -16.50
N TYR A 111 2.75 -1.62 -17.68
CA TYR A 111 3.45 -0.40 -18.08
C TYR A 111 2.52 0.82 -18.08
N ASN A 112 1.34 0.71 -18.67
CA ASN A 112 0.31 1.75 -18.70
C ASN A 112 -0.21 2.08 -17.29
N TYR A 113 -0.34 1.09 -16.42
CA TYR A 113 -0.69 1.31 -15.01
C TYR A 113 0.37 2.17 -14.31
N VAL A 114 1.66 1.83 -14.46
CA VAL A 114 2.77 2.62 -13.87
C VAL A 114 2.76 4.06 -14.40
N GLN A 115 2.58 4.24 -15.71
CA GLN A 115 2.47 5.57 -16.33
C GLN A 115 1.28 6.36 -15.77
N SER A 116 0.13 5.71 -15.62
CA SER A 116 -1.10 6.32 -15.09
C SER A 116 -0.93 6.73 -13.63
N VAL A 117 -0.33 5.89 -12.78
CA VAL A 117 -0.05 6.21 -11.38
C VAL A 117 0.90 7.41 -11.28
N ALA A 118 1.96 7.44 -12.10
CA ALA A 118 2.90 8.55 -12.13
C ALA A 118 2.25 9.87 -12.55
N GLU A 119 1.32 9.84 -13.52
CA GLU A 119 0.57 11.02 -13.97
C GLU A 119 -0.46 11.49 -12.92
N GLN A 120 -1.29 10.57 -12.42
CA GLN A 120 -2.39 10.87 -11.48
C GLN A 120 -1.90 11.47 -10.16
N ASN A 121 -0.67 11.15 -9.76
CA ASN A 121 -0.05 11.63 -8.54
C ASN A 121 1.07 12.65 -8.81
N ASP A 122 1.20 13.17 -10.04
CA ASP A 122 2.21 14.17 -10.41
C ASP A 122 3.65 13.79 -10.01
N LEU A 123 4.01 12.51 -10.18
CA LEU A 123 5.31 11.97 -9.72
C LEU A 123 6.44 12.20 -10.72
N LYS A 124 6.12 12.50 -11.98
CA LYS A 124 7.11 12.67 -13.05
C LYS A 124 8.06 13.84 -12.80
N LYS A 125 7.64 14.86 -12.05
CA LYS A 125 8.47 16.02 -11.67
C LYS A 125 9.72 15.65 -10.86
N TYR A 126 9.72 14.49 -10.21
CA TYR A 126 10.86 13.99 -9.45
C TYR A 126 11.86 13.21 -10.30
N VAL A 127 11.54 12.86 -11.55
CA VAL A 127 12.31 11.91 -12.36
C VAL A 127 13.14 12.61 -13.44
N ASN A 128 14.45 12.39 -13.37
CA ASN A 128 15.40 12.73 -14.42
C ASN A 128 15.71 11.47 -15.24
N LEU A 129 15.10 11.40 -16.43
CA LEU A 129 15.34 10.35 -17.44
C LEU A 129 16.69 10.55 -18.13
N CYS A 130 17.26 9.49 -18.70
CA CYS A 130 18.58 9.51 -19.34
C CYS A 130 19.72 9.92 -18.39
N HIS A 131 19.66 9.48 -17.13
CA HIS A 131 20.65 9.76 -16.09
C HIS A 131 21.02 8.47 -15.36
N LYS A 132 22.23 7.97 -15.62
CA LYS A 132 22.77 6.75 -15.02
C LYS A 132 23.68 7.09 -13.85
N VAL A 133 23.37 6.60 -12.65
CA VAL A 133 24.29 6.71 -11.51
C VAL A 133 25.47 5.77 -11.72
N THR A 134 26.70 6.28 -11.57
CA THR A 134 27.95 5.54 -11.83
C THR A 134 28.88 5.47 -10.62
N ASN A 135 28.65 6.26 -9.57
CA ASN A 135 29.37 6.18 -8.30
C ASN A 135 28.52 6.76 -7.16
N ALA A 136 28.66 6.20 -5.95
CA ALA A 136 28.17 6.81 -4.73
C ALA A 136 29.16 6.59 -3.58
N GLU A 137 29.53 7.65 -2.87
CA GLU A 137 30.52 7.61 -1.79
C GLU A 137 30.06 8.39 -0.56
N TRP A 138 30.17 7.79 0.62
CA TRP A 138 29.80 8.41 1.88
C TRP A 138 30.88 9.38 2.37
N ASN A 139 30.51 10.63 2.60
CA ASN A 139 31.40 11.62 3.20
C ASN A 139 31.16 11.70 4.72
N GLU A 140 32.11 11.22 5.53
CA GLU A 140 31.97 11.19 6.99
C GLU A 140 31.90 12.57 7.64
N VAL A 141 32.53 13.60 7.07
CA VAL A 141 32.50 14.97 7.66
C VAL A 141 31.14 15.63 7.41
N LYS A 142 30.63 15.52 6.18
CA LYS A 142 29.35 16.09 5.75
C LYS A 142 28.15 15.25 6.19
N GLN A 143 28.38 13.97 6.50
CA GLN A 143 27.35 12.94 6.72
C GLN A 143 26.35 12.90 5.55
N ARG A 144 26.87 12.87 4.32
CA ARG A 144 26.09 12.87 3.06
C ARG A 144 26.75 11.95 2.04
N TRP A 145 25.93 11.41 1.15
CA TRP A 145 26.39 10.68 -0.03
C TRP A 145 26.76 11.65 -1.14
N GLN A 146 27.96 11.51 -1.70
CA GLN A 146 28.38 12.12 -2.95
C GLN A 146 28.02 11.17 -4.09
N VAL A 147 27.31 11.65 -5.10
CA VAL A 147 26.76 10.83 -6.18
C VAL A 147 27.23 11.39 -7.52
N THR A 148 27.78 10.50 -8.35
CA THR A 148 28.17 10.81 -9.73
C THR A 148 27.13 10.22 -10.68
N VAL A 149 26.62 11.07 -11.56
CA VAL A 149 25.56 10.75 -12.52
C VAL A 149 26.05 11.05 -13.92
N GLN A 150 26.02 10.07 -14.80
CA GLN A 150 26.34 10.22 -16.22
C GLN A 150 25.06 10.45 -17.01
N LYS A 151 25.06 11.45 -17.90
CA LYS A 151 23.96 11.59 -18.86
C LYS A 151 24.04 10.52 -19.94
N MET A 152 22.86 10.12 -20.40
CA MET A 152 22.68 9.13 -21.47
C MET A 152 22.22 9.82 -22.75
N ASP A 153 22.54 9.24 -23.91
CA ASP A 153 22.23 9.72 -25.25
C ASP A 153 20.73 9.62 -25.64
N GLY A 154 19.90 9.11 -24.73
CA GLY A 154 18.46 8.96 -24.94
C GLY A 154 18.05 7.76 -25.77
N ARG A 155 18.97 6.81 -26.04
CA ARG A 155 18.60 5.54 -26.64
C ARG A 155 17.51 4.83 -25.84
N GLU A 156 16.78 3.96 -26.53
CA GLU A 156 15.61 3.32 -25.96
C GLU A 156 15.95 2.29 -24.88
N ILE A 157 17.15 1.71 -24.90
CA ILE A 157 17.60 0.72 -23.92
C ILE A 157 19.01 1.10 -23.48
N ALA A 158 19.17 1.49 -22.22
CA ALA A 158 20.48 1.69 -21.61
C ALA A 158 20.92 0.42 -20.85
N ILE A 159 22.21 0.08 -20.88
CA ILE A 159 22.74 -1.05 -20.12
C ILE A 159 23.52 -0.57 -18.89
N SER A 160 23.13 -1.04 -17.72
CA SER A 160 23.83 -0.79 -16.45
C SER A 160 24.58 -2.03 -15.98
N SER A 161 25.64 -2.37 -16.71
CA SER A 161 26.59 -3.43 -16.37
C SER A 161 27.98 -2.86 -16.06
N PRO A 162 28.70 -3.41 -15.06
CA PRO A 162 30.08 -3.03 -14.80
C PRO A 162 30.97 -3.20 -16.04
N GLY A 163 31.72 -2.15 -16.39
CA GLY A 163 32.65 -2.16 -17.53
C GLY A 163 31.99 -2.08 -18.91
N VAL A 164 30.66 -1.93 -18.98
CA VAL A 164 29.92 -1.71 -20.23
C VAL A 164 29.56 -0.23 -20.33
N VAL A 165 30.08 0.42 -21.37
CA VAL A 165 29.70 1.78 -21.77
C VAL A 165 28.76 1.65 -22.95
N GLU A 166 27.50 1.96 -22.72
CA GLU A 166 26.43 1.89 -23.71
C GLU A 166 25.41 3.02 -23.51
N GLY A 167 25.67 4.13 -24.20
CA GLY A 167 24.80 5.31 -24.24
C GLY A 167 25.23 6.45 -23.34
N GLU A 168 26.27 6.30 -22.50
CA GLU A 168 26.86 7.39 -21.74
C GLU A 168 27.42 8.47 -22.67
N THR A 169 27.13 9.73 -22.38
CA THR A 169 27.75 10.90 -23.01
C THR A 169 28.99 11.33 -22.24
N ASP A 170 29.68 12.39 -22.66
CA ASP A 170 30.79 12.98 -21.90
C ASP A 170 30.32 13.87 -20.73
N GLU A 171 29.01 14.08 -20.56
CA GLU A 171 28.47 14.98 -19.54
C GLU A 171 28.20 14.26 -18.21
N THR A 172 28.91 14.69 -17.17
CA THR A 172 28.81 14.16 -15.81
C THR A 172 28.26 15.23 -14.85
N ILE A 173 27.32 14.83 -13.99
CA ILE A 173 26.78 15.64 -12.91
C ILE A 173 27.27 15.06 -11.58
N ASN A 174 27.90 15.90 -10.75
CA ASN A 174 28.24 15.56 -9.37
C ASN A 174 27.25 16.27 -8.44
N THR A 175 26.61 15.51 -7.58
CA THR A 175 25.61 16.01 -6.62
C THR A 175 25.78 15.27 -5.30
N ASP A 176 25.04 15.67 -4.28
CA ASP A 176 25.06 15.01 -2.99
C ASP A 176 23.66 14.96 -2.35
N CYS A 177 23.46 14.04 -1.41
CA CYS A 177 22.20 13.83 -0.69
C CYS A 177 22.44 13.38 0.76
N ASP A 178 21.46 13.62 1.63
CA ASP A 178 21.48 13.06 2.98
C ASP A 178 21.12 11.57 2.97
N ILE A 179 20.18 11.18 2.09
CA ILE A 179 19.65 9.81 1.97
C ILE A 179 19.84 9.29 0.54
N LEU A 180 20.38 8.08 0.41
CA LEU A 180 20.55 7.38 -0.86
C LEU A 180 19.64 6.15 -0.90
N ILE A 181 18.74 6.07 -1.88
CA ILE A 181 17.80 4.96 -2.03
C ILE A 181 18.04 4.22 -3.34
N ASN A 182 18.55 3.00 -3.27
CA ASN A 182 18.68 2.13 -4.43
C ASN A 182 17.35 1.43 -4.73
N ALA A 183 16.62 1.98 -5.70
CA ALA A 183 15.34 1.50 -6.20
C ALA A 183 15.45 0.87 -7.61
N ALA A 184 16.67 0.46 -8.01
CA ALA A 184 16.94 0.04 -9.39
C ALA A 184 16.29 -1.29 -9.76
N GLY A 185 15.92 -2.12 -8.78
CA GLY A 185 15.30 -3.43 -9.02
C GLY A 185 16.29 -4.52 -9.47
N PHE A 186 15.77 -5.71 -9.82
CA PHE A 186 16.55 -6.95 -9.97
C PHE A 186 16.55 -7.52 -11.40
N PHE A 187 15.52 -7.23 -12.19
CA PHE A 187 15.33 -7.78 -13.55
C PHE A 187 15.69 -6.77 -14.64
N ASN A 188 16.91 -6.23 -14.56
CA ASN A 188 17.47 -5.31 -15.56
C ASN A 188 18.94 -5.60 -15.90
N ASN A 189 19.67 -6.36 -15.06
CA ASN A 189 21.06 -6.71 -15.36
C ASN A 189 21.13 -8.04 -16.10
N TRP A 190 21.08 -7.94 -17.42
CA TRP A 190 21.22 -9.07 -18.31
C TRP A 190 22.59 -9.03 -19.00
N LYS A 191 23.01 -10.19 -19.51
CA LYS A 191 24.22 -10.33 -20.32
C LYS A 191 23.95 -11.33 -21.42
N TRP A 192 24.62 -11.17 -22.55
CA TRP A 192 24.67 -12.24 -23.55
C TRP A 192 25.20 -13.54 -22.92
N PRO A 193 24.69 -14.72 -23.33
CA PRO A 193 25.22 -15.97 -22.81
C PRO A 193 26.70 -16.09 -23.15
N ALA A 194 27.48 -16.61 -22.19
CA ALA A 194 28.91 -16.86 -22.34
C ALA A 194 29.20 -18.11 -23.19
N ILE A 195 28.58 -18.18 -24.37
CA ILE A 195 28.78 -19.25 -25.36
C ILE A 195 29.77 -18.72 -26.41
N PRO A 196 30.89 -19.43 -26.67
CA PRO A 196 31.89 -19.02 -27.66
C PRO A 196 31.33 -18.81 -29.07
N GLY A 197 31.99 -17.98 -29.87
CA GLY A 197 31.68 -17.81 -31.30
C GLY A 197 30.55 -16.83 -31.62
N ARG A 198 29.90 -16.24 -30.61
CA ARG A 198 28.74 -15.33 -30.78
C ARG A 198 28.98 -14.22 -31.80
N GLN A 199 30.17 -13.62 -31.81
CA GLN A 199 30.52 -12.51 -32.70
C GLN A 199 30.61 -12.92 -34.18
N SER A 200 30.66 -14.23 -34.47
CA SER A 200 30.75 -14.76 -35.83
C SER A 200 29.40 -15.12 -36.44
N PHE A 201 28.31 -15.14 -35.64
CA PHE A 201 26.98 -15.47 -36.14
C PHE A 201 26.44 -14.35 -37.02
N HIS A 202 25.96 -14.70 -38.23
CA HIS A 202 25.50 -13.73 -39.22
C HIS A 202 24.01 -13.41 -39.16
N GLY A 203 23.23 -14.23 -38.43
CA GLY A 203 21.79 -14.03 -38.28
C GLY A 203 21.41 -13.04 -37.19
N ASP A 204 20.12 -12.84 -36.98
CA ASP A 204 19.61 -11.89 -35.99
C ASP A 204 19.82 -12.41 -34.57
N MET A 205 20.29 -11.54 -33.68
CA MET A 205 20.43 -11.85 -32.26
C MET A 205 19.48 -11.00 -31.42
N LEU A 206 18.61 -11.67 -30.66
CA LEU A 206 17.68 -11.04 -29.74
C LEU A 206 17.95 -11.52 -28.32
N HIS A 207 17.87 -10.62 -27.33
CA HIS A 207 17.83 -10.99 -25.92
C HIS A 207 16.47 -10.60 -25.35
N SER A 208 15.86 -11.46 -24.53
CA SER A 208 14.51 -11.18 -23.98
C SER A 208 14.47 -9.89 -23.16
N ALA A 209 15.57 -9.53 -22.49
CA ALA A 209 15.69 -8.31 -21.69
C ALA A 209 16.03 -7.02 -22.48
N ALA A 210 16.33 -7.14 -23.78
CA ALA A 210 16.59 -6.01 -24.66
C ALA A 210 15.95 -6.26 -26.01
N TRP A 211 14.62 -6.37 -25.99
CA TRP A 211 13.82 -6.70 -27.15
C TRP A 211 13.49 -5.41 -27.93
N PRO A 212 14.00 -5.23 -29.15
CA PRO A 212 13.67 -4.05 -29.95
C PRO A 212 12.17 -3.98 -30.25
N LYS A 213 11.67 -2.77 -30.47
CA LYS A 213 10.26 -2.58 -30.85
C LYS A 213 9.92 -3.37 -32.12
N ASP A 214 8.81 -4.10 -32.07
CA ASP A 214 8.30 -4.94 -33.16
C ASP A 214 9.27 -6.04 -33.65
N ALA A 215 10.29 -6.41 -32.86
CA ALA A 215 11.30 -7.38 -33.29
C ALA A 215 10.73 -8.76 -33.61
N GLU A 216 9.55 -9.11 -33.10
CA GLU A 216 8.83 -10.33 -33.46
C GLU A 216 8.47 -10.41 -34.96
N LYS A 217 8.28 -9.26 -35.64
CA LYS A 217 8.07 -9.22 -37.11
C LYS A 217 9.30 -9.67 -37.88
N SER A 218 10.49 -9.46 -37.32
CA SER A 218 11.73 -9.94 -37.93
C SER A 218 11.85 -11.46 -37.92
N LEU A 219 11.02 -12.17 -37.16
CA LEU A 219 11.04 -13.64 -37.03
C LEU A 219 10.08 -14.33 -38.00
N ASP A 220 9.22 -13.59 -38.70
CA ASP A 220 8.19 -14.16 -39.57
C ASP A 220 8.84 -15.00 -40.70
N GLY A 221 8.43 -16.26 -40.80
CA GLY A 221 8.95 -17.22 -41.78
C GLY A 221 10.38 -17.70 -41.56
N LYS A 222 11.05 -17.31 -40.46
CA LYS A 222 12.45 -17.72 -40.17
C LYS A 222 12.55 -19.06 -39.47
N THR A 223 13.73 -19.67 -39.56
CA THR A 223 14.18 -20.73 -38.68
C THR A 223 14.89 -20.12 -37.47
N VAL A 224 14.42 -20.38 -36.26
CA VAL A 224 14.84 -19.67 -35.05
C VAL A 224 15.43 -20.65 -34.02
N ALA A 225 16.52 -20.28 -33.34
CA ALA A 225 16.93 -20.95 -32.11
C ALA A 225 16.46 -20.16 -30.89
N LEU A 226 15.78 -20.82 -29.95
CA LEU A 226 15.42 -20.25 -28.65
C LEU A 226 16.29 -20.91 -27.56
N ILE A 227 17.17 -20.12 -26.94
CA ILE A 227 18.05 -20.58 -25.86
C ILE A 227 17.41 -20.28 -24.51
N GLY A 228 17.04 -21.35 -23.78
CA GLY A 228 16.53 -21.30 -22.40
C GLY A 228 15.03 -21.56 -22.28
N ASN A 229 14.63 -22.26 -21.21
CA ASN A 229 13.22 -22.51 -20.86
C ASN A 229 12.81 -21.90 -19.50
N GLY A 230 13.47 -20.81 -19.10
CA GLY A 230 13.00 -20.01 -17.97
C GLY A 230 11.69 -19.26 -18.30
N SER A 231 11.28 -18.34 -17.41
CA SER A 231 10.03 -17.59 -17.58
C SER A 231 9.89 -16.93 -18.96
N SER A 232 10.93 -16.26 -19.45
CA SER A 232 10.92 -15.62 -20.76
C SER A 232 10.80 -16.64 -21.90
N GLY A 233 11.55 -17.74 -21.88
CA GLY A 233 11.49 -18.76 -22.93
C GLY A 233 10.15 -19.49 -22.99
N ILE A 234 9.56 -19.78 -21.82
CA ILE A 234 8.23 -20.39 -21.70
C ILE A 234 7.14 -19.50 -22.32
N GLN A 235 7.29 -18.18 -22.24
CA GLN A 235 6.34 -17.23 -22.81
C GLN A 235 6.58 -16.93 -24.28
N ILE A 236 7.85 -16.81 -24.69
CA ILE A 236 8.23 -16.48 -26.07
C ILE A 236 7.86 -17.60 -27.04
N LEU A 237 8.15 -18.87 -26.69
CA LEU A 237 7.91 -20.00 -27.59
C LEU A 237 6.46 -20.06 -28.13
N PRO A 238 5.41 -20.11 -27.30
CA PRO A 238 4.04 -20.15 -27.80
C PRO A 238 3.64 -18.86 -28.52
N ALA A 239 4.26 -17.72 -28.22
CA ALA A 239 3.95 -16.46 -28.87
C ALA A 239 4.54 -16.32 -30.29
N ILE A 240 5.58 -17.10 -30.63
CA ILE A 240 6.24 -17.05 -31.94
C ILE A 240 6.00 -18.28 -32.81
N ILE A 241 5.50 -19.39 -32.26
CA ILE A 241 5.41 -20.69 -32.96
C ILE A 241 4.61 -20.61 -34.27
N ASP A 242 3.57 -19.79 -34.32
CA ASP A 242 2.73 -19.62 -35.52
C ASP A 242 3.35 -18.67 -36.56
N ARG A 243 4.37 -17.90 -36.16
CA ARG A 243 5.05 -16.90 -36.99
C ARG A 243 6.27 -17.46 -37.72
N VAL A 244 7.01 -18.32 -37.03
CA VAL A 244 8.25 -18.90 -37.55
C VAL A 244 7.98 -20.09 -38.48
N GLN A 245 8.95 -20.40 -39.34
CA GLN A 245 8.94 -21.62 -40.14
C GLN A 245 9.28 -22.84 -39.28
N LYS A 246 10.34 -22.73 -38.47
CA LYS A 246 10.82 -23.78 -37.57
C LYS A 246 11.49 -23.15 -36.34
N VAL A 247 11.41 -23.81 -35.18
CA VAL A 247 12.11 -23.39 -33.96
C VAL A 247 12.87 -24.56 -33.32
N TYR A 248 14.15 -24.33 -33.03
CA TYR A 248 14.97 -25.21 -32.19
C TYR A 248 15.00 -24.65 -30.77
N VAL A 249 14.41 -25.37 -29.81
CA VAL A 249 14.37 -24.94 -28.42
C VAL A 249 15.50 -25.63 -27.66
N HIS A 250 16.52 -24.88 -27.30
CA HIS A 250 17.68 -25.37 -26.56
C HIS A 250 17.39 -25.37 -25.05
N ILE A 251 17.26 -26.57 -24.48
CA ILE A 251 16.91 -26.79 -23.07
C ILE A 251 18.08 -27.46 -22.36
N ARG A 252 18.69 -26.75 -21.42
CA ARG A 252 19.79 -27.29 -20.59
C ARG A 252 19.31 -28.15 -19.42
N SER A 253 18.19 -27.77 -18.80
CA SER A 253 17.66 -28.44 -17.60
C SER A 253 16.15 -28.49 -17.63
N ALA A 254 15.57 -29.54 -17.05
CA ALA A 254 14.14 -29.66 -16.79
C ALA A 254 13.59 -28.43 -16.05
N THR A 255 12.31 -28.11 -16.25
CA THR A 255 11.59 -27.01 -15.59
C THR A 255 10.13 -27.42 -15.36
N TRP A 256 9.61 -27.13 -14.17
CA TRP A 256 8.19 -27.29 -13.88
C TRP A 256 7.37 -26.27 -14.67
N VAL A 257 6.41 -26.76 -15.46
CA VAL A 257 5.40 -25.93 -16.14
C VAL A 257 4.09 -26.10 -15.37
N THR A 258 3.70 -25.08 -14.62
CA THR A 258 2.54 -25.14 -13.71
C THR A 258 1.37 -24.32 -14.24
N THR A 259 0.20 -24.46 -13.62
CA THR A 259 -0.92 -23.55 -13.85
C THR A 259 -0.64 -22.15 -13.28
N GLY A 260 -1.46 -21.18 -13.68
CA GLY A 260 -1.43 -19.79 -13.23
C GLY A 260 -1.43 -19.63 -11.71
N LEU A 261 -0.78 -18.57 -11.19
CA LEU A 261 -1.12 -18.08 -9.85
C LEU A 261 -2.52 -17.47 -9.90
N ALA A 262 -3.26 -17.55 -8.80
CA ALA A 262 -4.65 -17.08 -8.74
C ALA A 262 -5.55 -17.67 -9.84
N GLU A 263 -5.31 -18.92 -10.25
CA GLU A 263 -6.02 -19.62 -11.34
C GLU A 263 -7.54 -19.52 -11.27
N LYS A 264 -8.12 -19.46 -10.06
CA LYS A 264 -9.57 -19.27 -9.85
C LYS A 264 -10.12 -17.97 -10.45
N PHE A 265 -9.25 -17.01 -10.77
CA PHE A 265 -9.57 -15.73 -11.38
C PHE A 265 -9.01 -15.57 -12.80
N ALA A 266 -8.38 -16.61 -13.34
CA ALA A 266 -7.92 -16.58 -14.71
C ALA A 266 -9.09 -16.70 -15.68
N GLY A 267 -8.93 -16.16 -16.88
CA GLY A 267 -9.84 -16.35 -18.00
C GLY A 267 -9.84 -17.80 -18.51
N PRO A 268 -10.66 -18.11 -19.52
CA PRO A 268 -10.72 -19.43 -20.15
C PRO A 268 -9.32 -19.95 -20.51
N ASN A 269 -9.07 -21.24 -20.25
CA ASN A 269 -7.77 -21.90 -20.48
C ASN A 269 -6.59 -21.26 -19.72
N GLY A 270 -6.85 -20.54 -18.63
CA GLY A 270 -5.82 -19.91 -17.81
C GLY A 270 -5.31 -18.57 -18.37
N SER A 271 -5.98 -18.00 -19.38
CA SER A 271 -5.62 -16.71 -20.00
C SER A 271 -5.85 -15.51 -19.08
N ASN A 272 -5.38 -14.32 -19.47
CA ASN A 272 -5.71 -13.09 -18.76
C ASN A 272 -7.20 -12.80 -18.89
N LEU A 273 -7.84 -12.47 -17.77
CA LEU A 273 -9.25 -12.13 -17.73
C LEU A 273 -9.45 -10.69 -18.25
N VAL A 274 -10.24 -10.54 -19.30
CA VAL A 274 -10.69 -9.22 -19.77
C VAL A 274 -12.03 -8.90 -19.10
N PHE A 275 -12.06 -7.87 -18.28
CA PHE A 275 -13.29 -7.41 -17.63
C PHE A 275 -14.20 -6.69 -18.62
N SER A 276 -15.50 -6.97 -18.57
CA SER A 276 -16.49 -6.26 -19.39
C SER A 276 -16.61 -4.79 -18.96
N GLU A 277 -17.05 -3.92 -19.87
CA GLU A 277 -17.32 -2.51 -19.53
C GLU A 277 -18.37 -2.36 -18.43
N GLU A 278 -19.35 -3.27 -18.39
CA GLU A 278 -20.33 -3.34 -17.31
C GLU A 278 -19.67 -3.64 -15.95
N GLN A 279 -18.77 -4.63 -15.90
CA GLN A 279 -18.06 -4.97 -14.68
C GLN A 279 -17.12 -3.84 -14.22
N LYS A 280 -16.44 -3.18 -15.18
CA LYS A 280 -15.62 -1.99 -14.89
C LYS A 280 -16.48 -0.85 -14.33
N ARG A 281 -17.64 -0.58 -14.92
CA ARG A 281 -18.59 0.43 -14.41
C ARG A 281 -19.09 0.06 -13.01
N GLN A 282 -19.50 -1.19 -12.80
CA GLN A 282 -19.93 -1.68 -11.50
C GLN A 282 -18.85 -1.50 -10.44
N TRP A 283 -17.59 -1.82 -10.74
CA TRP A 283 -16.47 -1.61 -9.82
C TRP A 283 -16.11 -0.14 -9.60
N ALA A 284 -16.33 0.72 -10.59
CA ALA A 284 -16.18 2.16 -10.43
C ALA A 284 -17.26 2.76 -9.50
N GLU A 285 -18.49 2.23 -9.57
CA GLU A 285 -19.62 2.66 -8.73
C GLU A 285 -19.64 1.97 -7.35
N ASN A 286 -19.05 0.78 -7.24
CA ASN A 286 -19.01 -0.05 -6.04
C ASN A 286 -17.56 -0.43 -5.67
N THR A 287 -16.85 0.52 -5.05
CA THR A 287 -15.44 0.38 -4.69
C THR A 287 -15.18 -0.72 -3.64
N GLU A 288 -16.17 -1.08 -2.81
CA GLU A 288 -16.07 -2.16 -1.83
C GLU A 288 -16.00 -3.53 -2.51
N GLU A 289 -16.82 -3.76 -3.54
CA GLU A 289 -16.79 -4.98 -4.32
C GLU A 289 -15.45 -5.15 -5.06
N TYR A 290 -14.94 -4.08 -5.65
CA TYR A 290 -13.63 -4.11 -6.30
C TYR A 290 -12.50 -4.39 -5.29
N LEU A 291 -12.56 -3.78 -4.09
CA LEU A 291 -11.62 -4.07 -3.02
C LEU A 291 -11.68 -5.52 -2.57
N GLN A 292 -12.89 -6.08 -2.42
CA GLN A 292 -13.09 -7.49 -2.07
C GLN A 292 -12.48 -8.41 -3.13
N TYR A 293 -12.76 -8.16 -4.41
CA TYR A 293 -12.13 -8.89 -5.52
C TYR A 293 -10.60 -8.86 -5.44
N ARG A 294 -9.99 -7.68 -5.25
CA ARG A 294 -8.53 -7.52 -5.11
C ARG A 294 -7.99 -8.30 -3.90
N LYS A 295 -8.68 -8.28 -2.76
CA LYS A 295 -8.30 -9.03 -1.56
C LYS A 295 -8.33 -10.53 -1.81
N GLU A 296 -9.33 -11.04 -2.51
CA GLU A 296 -9.43 -12.47 -2.78
C GLU A 296 -8.36 -12.95 -3.77
N VAL A 297 -7.99 -12.13 -4.76
CA VAL A 297 -6.84 -12.38 -5.65
C VAL A 297 -5.56 -12.46 -4.83
N GLU A 298 -5.31 -11.46 -3.98
CA GLU A 298 -4.12 -11.39 -3.12
C GLU A 298 -4.04 -12.56 -2.13
N ASP A 299 -5.18 -12.95 -1.53
CA ASP A 299 -5.28 -14.11 -0.63
C ASP A 299 -5.01 -15.42 -1.37
N SER A 300 -5.54 -15.58 -2.59
CA SER A 300 -5.28 -16.75 -3.43
C SER A 300 -3.79 -16.90 -3.80
N MET A 301 -3.10 -15.78 -4.01
CA MET A 301 -1.65 -15.78 -4.26
C MET A 301 -0.84 -16.05 -2.98
N SER A 302 -1.24 -15.47 -1.85
CA SER A 302 -0.45 -15.46 -0.61
C SER A 302 -0.63 -16.73 0.23
N SER A 303 -1.82 -17.32 0.25
CA SER A 303 -2.12 -18.58 0.98
C SER A 303 -1.28 -19.76 0.50
N ARG A 304 -0.77 -19.72 -0.73
CA ARG A 304 0.10 -20.74 -1.33
C ARG A 304 1.49 -20.80 -0.70
N PHE A 305 1.87 -19.92 0.23
CA PHE A 305 3.20 -19.95 0.86
C PHE A 305 3.55 -21.33 1.47
N ARG A 306 2.57 -22.07 1.99
CA ARG A 306 2.77 -23.41 2.55
C ARG A 306 3.28 -24.44 1.53
N LEU A 307 3.08 -24.20 0.23
CA LEU A 307 3.62 -25.02 -0.86
C LEU A 307 5.15 -25.10 -0.82
N TYR A 308 5.80 -24.01 -0.40
CA TYR A 308 7.27 -23.91 -0.42
C TYR A 308 7.93 -24.63 0.76
N MET A 309 7.15 -25.25 1.66
CA MET A 309 7.68 -26.09 2.74
C MET A 309 7.98 -27.49 2.20
N ALA A 310 9.25 -27.89 2.23
CA ALA A 310 9.69 -29.20 1.77
C ALA A 310 9.04 -30.31 2.62
N GLY A 311 8.67 -31.43 1.98
CA GLY A 311 8.00 -32.55 2.64
C GLY A 311 6.57 -32.28 3.16
N SER A 312 5.97 -31.13 2.84
CA SER A 312 4.58 -30.87 3.21
C SER A 312 3.60 -31.62 2.30
N LYS A 313 2.43 -32.02 2.83
CA LYS A 313 1.36 -32.68 2.05
C LYS A 313 0.91 -31.85 0.83
N ILE A 314 0.93 -30.52 0.96
CA ILE A 314 0.58 -29.60 -0.15
C ILE A 314 1.64 -29.67 -1.26
N GLN A 315 2.92 -29.73 -0.89
CA GLN A 315 4.01 -29.91 -1.84
C GLN A 315 3.88 -31.25 -2.57
N GLU A 316 3.65 -32.35 -1.84
CA GLU A 316 3.48 -33.69 -2.43
C GLU A 316 2.33 -33.72 -3.44
N ALA A 317 1.18 -33.15 -3.05
CA ALA A 317 0.02 -33.02 -3.93
C ALA A 317 0.32 -32.17 -5.17
N ALA A 318 1.03 -31.05 -5.01
CA ALA A 318 1.41 -30.19 -6.13
C ALA A 318 2.39 -30.88 -7.10
N ARG A 319 3.34 -31.65 -6.58
CA ARG A 319 4.27 -32.46 -7.38
C ARG A 319 3.53 -33.52 -8.18
N LYS A 320 2.63 -34.27 -7.53
CA LYS A 320 1.78 -35.26 -8.20
C LYS A 320 0.96 -34.62 -9.31
N PHE A 321 0.20 -33.57 -8.99
CA PHE A 321 -0.64 -32.86 -9.95
C PHE A 321 0.14 -32.33 -11.15
N SER A 322 1.29 -31.68 -10.90
CA SER A 322 2.13 -31.10 -11.96
C SER A 322 2.75 -32.20 -12.84
N THR A 323 3.12 -33.34 -12.26
CA THR A 323 3.64 -34.50 -13.00
C THR A 323 2.58 -35.09 -13.91
N GLU A 324 1.37 -35.32 -13.39
CA GLU A 324 0.24 -35.83 -14.17
C GLU A 324 -0.15 -34.88 -15.31
N GLN A 325 -0.24 -33.57 -15.03
CA GLN A 325 -0.56 -32.55 -16.05
C GLN A 325 0.48 -32.48 -17.17
N MET A 326 1.77 -32.37 -16.83
CA MET A 326 2.84 -32.30 -17.83
C MET A 326 2.92 -33.58 -18.66
N THR A 327 2.86 -34.75 -18.00
CA THR A 327 2.91 -36.05 -18.69
C THR A 327 1.75 -36.21 -19.65
N ARG A 328 0.53 -35.88 -19.21
CA ARG A 328 -0.67 -35.94 -20.04
C ARG A 328 -0.54 -35.05 -21.27
N LYS A 329 -0.24 -33.76 -21.09
CA LYS A 329 -0.16 -32.80 -22.21
C LYS A 329 0.90 -33.18 -23.25
N LEU A 330 2.07 -33.66 -22.81
CA LEU A 330 3.14 -34.10 -23.71
C LEU A 330 2.79 -35.42 -24.42
N THR A 331 2.12 -36.34 -23.73
CA THR A 331 1.70 -37.64 -24.30
C THR A 331 0.56 -37.47 -25.31
N GLU A 332 -0.46 -36.71 -24.96
CA GLU A 332 -1.58 -36.38 -25.85
C GLU A 332 -1.12 -35.56 -27.07
N GLY A 333 -0.07 -34.75 -26.91
CA GLY A 333 0.61 -34.06 -28.01
C GLY A 333 1.60 -34.92 -28.82
N GLY A 334 1.70 -36.23 -28.56
CA GLY A 334 2.51 -37.16 -29.36
C GLY A 334 4.02 -37.16 -29.07
N LYS A 335 4.48 -36.49 -27.99
CA LYS A 335 5.89 -36.36 -27.61
C LYS A 335 6.21 -37.07 -26.29
N VAL A 336 6.04 -38.39 -26.24
CA VAL A 336 6.18 -39.20 -25.02
C VAL A 336 7.60 -39.13 -24.44
N GLU A 337 8.61 -39.05 -25.30
CA GLU A 337 10.01 -38.90 -24.93
C GLU A 337 10.30 -37.59 -24.17
N LEU A 338 9.59 -36.50 -24.48
CA LEU A 338 9.76 -35.22 -23.80
C LEU A 338 9.27 -35.27 -22.35
N ALA A 339 8.26 -36.10 -22.03
CA ALA A 339 7.82 -36.27 -20.65
C ALA A 339 8.96 -36.80 -19.76
N LYS A 340 9.81 -37.70 -20.27
CA LYS A 340 10.95 -38.22 -19.52
C LYS A 340 12.07 -37.19 -19.35
N LEU A 341 12.26 -36.31 -20.34
CA LEU A 341 13.32 -35.30 -20.35
C LEU A 341 12.99 -34.05 -19.52
N LEU A 342 11.71 -33.63 -19.51
CA LEU A 342 11.29 -32.35 -18.94
C LEU A 342 10.77 -32.43 -17.51
N LEU A 343 10.46 -33.63 -16.99
CA LEU A 343 10.02 -33.81 -15.61
C LEU A 343 11.17 -33.60 -14.62
N PRO A 344 11.12 -32.57 -13.75
CA PRO A 344 12.18 -32.33 -12.80
C PRO A 344 12.23 -33.37 -11.67
N THR A 345 13.44 -33.64 -11.17
CA THR A 345 13.65 -34.54 -10.01
C THR A 345 13.49 -33.84 -8.66
N TRP A 346 13.47 -32.51 -8.64
CA TRP A 346 13.31 -31.65 -7.47
C TRP A 346 11.88 -31.12 -7.32
N GLU A 347 11.60 -30.52 -6.17
CA GLU A 347 10.30 -30.05 -5.75
C GLU A 347 9.73 -28.91 -6.61
N VAL A 348 8.39 -28.91 -6.79
CA VAL A 348 7.66 -27.78 -7.36
C VAL A 348 7.86 -26.55 -6.48
N GLY A 349 8.17 -25.41 -7.11
CA GLY A 349 8.41 -24.15 -6.41
C GLY A 349 9.88 -23.85 -6.08
N CYS A 350 10.82 -24.79 -6.32
CA CYS A 350 12.26 -24.54 -6.16
C CYS A 350 12.74 -23.38 -7.06
N ARG A 351 12.15 -23.27 -8.25
CA ARG A 351 12.14 -22.06 -9.09
C ARG A 351 10.78 -21.39 -8.96
N ARG A 352 10.71 -20.08 -9.19
CA ARG A 352 9.43 -19.36 -9.25
C ARG A 352 8.51 -20.07 -10.26
N PRO A 353 7.32 -20.55 -9.85
CA PRO A 353 6.39 -21.20 -10.76
C PRO A 353 6.08 -20.27 -11.93
N THR A 354 6.27 -20.78 -13.15
CA THR A 354 6.03 -20.04 -14.38
C THR A 354 4.81 -20.64 -15.08
N PRO A 355 3.72 -19.88 -15.20
CA PRO A 355 2.56 -20.35 -15.94
C PRO A 355 2.88 -20.43 -17.43
N GLY A 356 2.73 -21.63 -17.99
CA GLY A 356 3.14 -21.94 -19.36
C GLY A 356 1.98 -22.36 -20.25
N ASN A 357 0.89 -21.58 -20.25
CA ASN A 357 -0.23 -21.84 -21.15
C ASN A 357 0.28 -21.90 -22.61
N GLY A 358 -0.08 -22.96 -23.33
CA GLY A 358 0.38 -23.16 -24.71
C GLY A 358 1.84 -23.59 -24.85
N TYR A 359 2.67 -23.57 -23.80
CA TYR A 359 4.08 -23.92 -23.92
C TYR A 359 4.29 -25.40 -24.18
N LEU A 360 3.63 -26.28 -23.43
CA LEU A 360 3.74 -27.73 -23.64
C LEU A 360 3.15 -28.14 -24.99
N GLU A 361 2.07 -27.48 -25.41
CA GLU A 361 1.47 -27.65 -26.72
C GLU A 361 2.41 -27.18 -27.85
N ALA A 362 3.10 -26.05 -27.67
CA ALA A 362 4.08 -25.54 -28.63
C ALA A 362 5.31 -26.46 -28.75
N LEU A 363 5.75 -27.12 -27.66
CA LEU A 363 6.79 -28.16 -27.72
C LEU A 363 6.36 -29.38 -28.53
N CYS A 364 5.05 -29.65 -28.63
CA CYS A 364 4.49 -30.73 -29.40
C CYS A 364 4.22 -30.39 -30.88
N SER A 365 4.33 -29.12 -31.27
CA SER A 365 4.17 -28.68 -32.66
C SER A 365 5.20 -29.32 -33.59
N ASP A 366 4.80 -29.64 -34.82
CA ASP A 366 5.70 -30.11 -35.88
C ASP A 366 6.77 -29.07 -36.27
N LYS A 367 6.52 -27.79 -35.96
CA LYS A 367 7.50 -26.70 -36.16
C LYS A 367 8.56 -26.65 -35.07
N CYS A 368 8.38 -27.35 -33.96
CA CYS A 368 9.25 -27.27 -32.79
C CYS A 368 10.11 -28.52 -32.64
N GLU A 369 11.42 -28.32 -32.53
CA GLU A 369 12.38 -29.36 -32.21
C GLU A 369 13.10 -29.03 -30.90
N VAL A 370 12.97 -29.92 -29.91
CA VAL A 370 13.63 -29.75 -28.61
C VAL A 370 15.04 -30.30 -28.69
N VAL A 371 16.01 -29.43 -28.44
CA VAL A 371 17.43 -29.79 -28.40
C VAL A 371 17.88 -29.76 -26.94
N PHE A 372 18.00 -30.95 -26.34
CA PHE A 372 18.37 -31.07 -24.92
C PHE A 372 19.89 -31.13 -24.72
N GLY A 373 20.41 -30.33 -23.80
CA GLY A 373 21.84 -30.24 -23.47
C GLY A 373 22.45 -28.86 -23.67
N ASP A 374 23.77 -28.76 -23.48
CA ASP A 374 24.50 -27.50 -23.59
C ASP A 374 24.79 -27.11 -25.05
N VAL A 375 24.65 -25.82 -25.33
CA VAL A 375 25.14 -25.19 -26.56
C VAL A 375 26.64 -24.95 -26.40
N ALA A 376 27.45 -25.60 -27.23
CA ALA A 376 28.90 -25.56 -27.14
C ALA A 376 29.49 -24.29 -27.77
N ALA A 377 28.96 -23.86 -28.92
CA ALA A 377 29.40 -22.66 -29.61
C ALA A 377 28.33 -22.15 -30.59
N PHE A 378 28.37 -20.86 -30.86
CA PHE A 378 27.80 -20.29 -32.08
C PHE A 378 28.70 -20.66 -33.27
N THR A 379 28.07 -20.91 -34.41
CA THR A 379 28.72 -21.02 -35.72
C THR A 379 28.29 -19.83 -36.57
N PRO A 380 28.92 -19.59 -37.74
CA PRO A 380 28.51 -18.50 -38.62
C PRO A 380 27.03 -18.54 -39.02
N ASP A 381 26.46 -19.74 -39.15
CA ASP A 381 25.09 -19.97 -39.63
C ASP A 381 24.15 -20.55 -38.55
N GLY A 382 24.57 -20.65 -37.29
CA GLY A 382 23.71 -21.16 -36.22
C GLY A 382 24.41 -21.60 -34.94
N LEU A 383 24.00 -22.74 -34.40
CA LEU A 383 24.45 -23.24 -33.09
C LEU A 383 24.95 -24.68 -33.17
N ARG A 384 26.06 -24.97 -32.48
CA ARG A 384 26.59 -26.32 -32.28
C ARG A 384 26.35 -26.75 -30.84
N ILE A 385 25.77 -27.93 -30.63
CA ILE A 385 25.62 -28.52 -29.30
C ILE A 385 26.83 -29.38 -28.92
N ALA A 386 26.95 -29.71 -27.63
CA ALA A 386 28.07 -30.49 -27.10
C ALA A 386 28.27 -31.86 -27.79
N SER A 387 27.22 -32.47 -28.35
CA SER A 387 27.34 -33.73 -29.12
C SER A 387 27.96 -33.56 -30.51
N GLY A 388 28.20 -32.32 -30.94
CA GLY A 388 28.75 -31.99 -32.26
C GLY A 388 27.69 -31.71 -33.33
N ALA A 389 26.41 -31.97 -33.08
CA ALA A 389 25.35 -31.62 -34.02
C ALA A 389 25.23 -30.09 -34.20
N GLU A 390 25.00 -29.66 -35.43
CA GLU A 390 24.83 -28.26 -35.80
C GLU A 390 23.41 -27.98 -36.29
N PHE A 391 22.86 -26.87 -35.83
CA PHE A 391 21.53 -26.39 -36.16
C PHE A 391 21.66 -25.04 -36.85
N LYS A 392 21.39 -24.99 -38.15
CA LYS A 392 21.38 -23.76 -38.92
C LYS A 392 20.10 -22.97 -38.65
N VAL A 393 20.26 -21.68 -38.35
CA VAL A 393 19.15 -20.79 -37.98
C VAL A 393 19.38 -19.38 -38.53
N ASP A 394 18.30 -18.69 -38.86
CA ASP A 394 18.31 -17.30 -39.32
C ASP A 394 18.35 -16.31 -38.15
N ALA A 395 17.88 -16.74 -36.97
CA ALA A 395 17.84 -15.91 -35.77
C ALA A 395 18.07 -16.73 -34.49
N VAL A 396 18.66 -16.10 -33.47
CA VAL A 396 18.86 -16.66 -32.13
C VAL A 396 18.21 -15.74 -31.09
N ILE A 397 17.29 -16.30 -30.30
CA ILE A 397 16.67 -15.65 -29.15
C ILE A 397 17.32 -16.19 -27.87
N CYS A 398 17.97 -15.30 -27.12
CA CYS A 398 18.52 -15.59 -25.81
C CYS A 398 17.51 -15.24 -24.72
N ALA A 399 16.85 -16.26 -24.17
CA ALA A 399 15.98 -16.17 -23.00
C ALA A 399 16.74 -16.60 -21.73
N THR A 400 17.94 -16.03 -21.55
CA THR A 400 18.97 -16.52 -20.61
C THR A 400 18.91 -15.89 -19.22
N GLY A 401 17.93 -15.02 -18.97
CA GLY A 401 17.63 -14.47 -17.65
C GLY A 401 18.48 -13.27 -17.26
N PHE A 402 18.65 -13.09 -15.94
CA PHE A 402 19.27 -11.92 -15.31
C PHE A 402 20.22 -12.34 -14.20
N ASP A 403 21.18 -11.46 -13.88
CA ASP A 403 22.03 -11.58 -12.70
C ASP A 403 21.29 -11.06 -11.45
N LEU A 404 20.87 -12.01 -10.60
CA LEU A 404 20.20 -11.77 -9.32
C LEU A 404 21.15 -11.91 -8.11
N SER A 405 22.45 -11.68 -8.28
CA SER A 405 23.43 -11.68 -7.18
C SER A 405 23.19 -10.59 -6.12
N CYS A 406 22.32 -9.62 -6.43
CA CYS A 406 22.10 -8.39 -5.66
C CYS A 406 23.32 -7.45 -5.57
N VAL A 407 24.46 -7.80 -6.17
CA VAL A 407 25.65 -6.96 -6.20
C VAL A 407 25.33 -5.63 -6.91
N PRO A 408 25.60 -4.48 -6.29
CA PRO A 408 25.37 -3.17 -6.92
C PRO A 408 26.07 -3.05 -8.27
N ARG A 409 25.49 -2.26 -9.18
CA ARG A 409 25.99 -2.13 -10.57
C ARG A 409 27.15 -1.17 -10.73
N PHE A 410 27.36 -0.32 -9.74
CA PHE A 410 28.41 0.67 -9.64
C PHE A 410 28.95 0.69 -8.19
N PRO A 411 30.14 1.27 -7.94
CA PRO A 411 30.68 1.36 -6.59
C PRO A 411 29.75 2.14 -5.67
N ILE A 412 29.45 1.53 -4.52
CA ILE A 412 28.75 2.19 -3.41
C ILE A 412 29.70 2.07 -2.22
N ILE A 413 30.42 3.14 -1.95
CA ILE A 413 31.51 3.20 -0.98
C ILE A 413 30.95 3.84 0.29
N GLY A 414 30.74 3.01 1.31
CA GLY A 414 30.23 3.44 2.60
C GLY A 414 31.33 3.97 3.52
N ARG A 415 31.06 3.92 4.82
CA ARG A 415 32.07 4.29 5.81
C ARG A 415 33.23 3.33 5.83
N ASN A 416 34.38 3.80 6.35
CA ASN A 416 35.63 3.02 6.37
C ASN A 416 36.06 2.51 4.98
N GLU A 417 35.68 3.23 3.92
CA GLU A 417 35.98 2.89 2.52
C GLU A 417 35.46 1.51 2.08
N VAL A 418 34.46 0.97 2.79
CA VAL A 418 33.85 -0.33 2.45
C VAL A 418 33.04 -0.19 1.16
N ASN A 419 33.43 -0.91 0.12
CA ASN A 419 32.65 -1.01 -1.11
C ASN A 419 31.60 -2.12 -1.01
N LEU A 420 30.32 -1.76 -1.11
CA LEU A 420 29.21 -2.70 -1.04
C LEU A 420 29.27 -3.77 -2.13
N GLN A 421 29.84 -3.45 -3.31
CA GLN A 421 30.01 -4.43 -4.39
C GLN A 421 30.88 -5.60 -3.96
N ASP A 422 31.95 -5.33 -3.22
CA ASP A 422 32.89 -6.35 -2.78
C ASP A 422 32.33 -7.14 -1.60
N SER A 423 31.69 -6.45 -0.65
CA SER A 423 31.01 -7.08 0.49
C SER A 423 29.90 -8.03 0.05
N TRP A 424 29.11 -7.67 -0.96
CA TRP A 424 27.97 -8.47 -1.42
C TRP A 424 28.31 -9.51 -2.49
N ARG A 425 29.54 -9.52 -3.03
CA ARG A 425 29.95 -10.41 -4.13
C ARG A 425 29.68 -11.88 -3.85
N ASN A 426 29.95 -12.33 -2.63
CA ASN A 426 29.85 -13.75 -2.24
C ASN A 426 28.70 -14.01 -1.28
N ASN A 427 28.38 -13.05 -0.41
CA ASN A 427 27.37 -13.21 0.62
C ASN A 427 26.63 -11.88 0.84
N PRO A 428 25.57 -11.60 0.07
CA PRO A 428 24.88 -10.33 0.16
C PRO A 428 24.05 -10.27 1.45
N GLU A 429 24.63 -9.63 2.46
CA GLU A 429 24.08 -9.46 3.79
C GLU A 429 23.31 -8.13 3.87
N SER A 430 22.00 -8.22 4.06
CA SER A 430 21.12 -7.08 4.31
C SER A 430 20.25 -7.34 5.55
N TYR A 431 19.75 -6.28 6.18
CA TYR A 431 18.73 -6.38 7.22
C TYR A 431 17.35 -6.06 6.65
N LEU A 432 16.42 -7.01 6.80
CA LEU A 432 15.03 -6.93 6.32
C LEU A 432 14.88 -6.59 4.83
N SER A 433 15.91 -6.84 4.02
CA SER A 433 15.94 -6.43 2.61
C SER A 433 15.97 -4.90 2.40
N VAL A 434 16.30 -4.12 3.43
CA VAL A 434 16.26 -2.64 3.38
C VAL A 434 17.63 -2.00 3.60
N THR A 435 18.41 -2.46 4.58
CA THR A 435 19.67 -1.78 4.98
C THR A 435 20.88 -2.70 4.88
N ALA A 436 22.06 -2.11 4.80
CA ALA A 436 23.35 -2.80 4.72
C ALA A 436 24.31 -2.29 5.80
N ALA A 437 25.20 -3.16 6.28
CA ALA A 437 26.27 -2.76 7.19
C ALA A 437 27.20 -1.74 6.51
N ASP A 438 27.76 -0.83 7.31
CA ASP A 438 28.73 0.18 6.86
C ASP A 438 28.21 1.16 5.80
N MET A 439 26.90 1.20 5.56
CA MET A 439 26.25 2.10 4.59
C MET A 439 25.28 3.05 5.32
N PRO A 440 25.77 4.13 5.96
CA PRO A 440 24.91 5.08 6.67
C PRO A 440 23.92 5.74 5.71
N ASN A 441 22.65 5.91 6.13
CA ASN A 441 21.59 6.54 5.32
C ASN A 441 21.36 5.95 3.92
N TYR A 442 21.87 4.75 3.66
CA TYR A 442 21.63 4.01 2.44
C TYR A 442 20.50 3.00 2.67
N PHE A 443 19.56 3.01 1.75
CA PHE A 443 18.46 2.06 1.72
C PHE A 443 18.40 1.39 0.35
N THR A 444 18.01 0.13 0.31
CA THR A 444 17.66 -0.58 -0.92
C THR A 444 16.23 -1.07 -0.84
N VAL A 445 15.48 -0.96 -1.93
CA VAL A 445 14.10 -1.46 -1.98
C VAL A 445 14.11 -2.86 -2.57
N ILE A 446 13.65 -3.85 -1.77
CA ILE A 446 13.58 -5.28 -2.16
C ILE A 446 14.98 -5.93 -2.32
N GLY A 447 16.02 -5.43 -1.62
CA GLY A 447 17.39 -5.97 -1.63
C GLY A 447 17.55 -7.45 -1.26
N PRO A 448 18.78 -7.90 -0.90
CA PRO A 448 19.02 -9.29 -0.48
C PRO A 448 18.03 -9.74 0.61
N ALA A 449 17.67 -11.03 0.64
CA ALA A 449 16.64 -11.56 1.55
C ALA A 449 15.21 -10.98 1.38
N SER A 450 14.84 -10.53 0.18
CA SER A 450 13.48 -10.04 -0.13
C SER A 450 12.50 -11.18 -0.50
N PRO A 451 11.17 -10.97 -0.48
CA PRO A 451 10.19 -12.03 -0.68
C PRO A 451 9.94 -12.31 -2.18
N LEU A 452 11.00 -12.44 -2.99
CA LEU A 452 10.90 -12.67 -4.45
C LEU A 452 10.20 -13.98 -4.82
N GLY A 453 10.23 -14.96 -3.92
CA GLY A 453 9.75 -16.32 -4.13
C GLY A 453 8.24 -16.50 -4.13
N HIS A 454 7.46 -15.56 -3.57
CA HIS A 454 6.01 -15.74 -3.41
C HIS A 454 5.22 -14.43 -3.35
N GLY A 455 4.05 -14.41 -3.99
CA GLY A 455 3.13 -13.28 -3.96
C GLY A 455 3.52 -12.09 -4.85
N SER A 456 2.80 -10.98 -4.68
CA SER A 456 3.05 -9.72 -5.39
C SER A 456 4.19 -8.92 -4.75
N LEU A 457 5.06 -8.34 -5.58
CA LEU A 457 6.13 -7.47 -5.06
C LEU A 457 5.63 -6.07 -4.72
N ILE A 458 4.54 -5.60 -5.33
CA ILE A 458 4.07 -4.21 -5.17
C ILE A 458 3.76 -3.89 -3.69
N PRO A 459 2.95 -4.68 -2.95
CA PRO A 459 2.73 -4.38 -1.53
C PRO A 459 4.03 -4.49 -0.71
N SER A 460 4.97 -5.33 -1.12
CA SER A 460 6.26 -5.44 -0.42
C SER A 460 7.10 -4.16 -0.61
N ILE A 461 7.03 -3.53 -1.78
CA ILE A 461 7.65 -2.23 -2.06
C ILE A 461 7.02 -1.14 -1.18
N GLU A 462 5.69 -1.09 -1.10
CA GLU A 462 4.94 -0.13 -0.24
C GLU A 462 5.36 -0.25 1.23
N PHE A 463 5.41 -1.47 1.79
CA PHE A 463 5.85 -1.67 3.18
C PHE A 463 7.31 -1.31 3.42
N VAL A 464 8.20 -1.55 2.44
CA VAL A 464 9.61 -1.15 2.55
C VAL A 464 9.74 0.37 2.48
N ALA A 465 9.01 1.04 1.59
CA ALA A 465 8.99 2.50 1.50
C ALA A 465 8.50 3.14 2.80
N ALA A 466 7.40 2.63 3.38
CA ALA A 466 6.89 3.09 4.67
C ALA A 466 7.92 2.93 5.80
N TYR A 467 8.63 1.79 5.85
CA TYR A 467 9.69 1.54 6.82
C TYR A 467 10.88 2.51 6.65
N ILE A 468 11.30 2.79 5.41
CA ILE A 468 12.31 3.81 5.12
C ILE A 468 11.82 5.18 5.62
N CYS A 469 10.55 5.52 5.39
CA CYS A 469 9.97 6.78 5.85
C CYS A 469 9.99 6.93 7.37
N ASP A 470 9.74 5.85 8.14
CA ASP A 470 9.86 5.88 9.60
C ASP A 470 11.28 6.21 10.07
N LEU A 471 12.29 5.58 9.45
CA LEU A 471 13.70 5.84 9.78
C LEU A 471 14.13 7.27 9.40
N VAL A 472 13.72 7.74 8.22
CA VAL A 472 14.04 9.10 7.76
C VAL A 472 13.31 10.15 8.62
N ARG A 473 12.04 9.95 9.00
CA ARG A 473 11.33 10.87 9.90
C ARG A 473 12.03 11.04 11.24
N LYS A 474 12.62 9.96 11.78
CA LYS A 474 13.44 10.05 13.00
C LYS A 474 14.69 10.90 12.78
N LEU A 475 15.37 10.79 11.63
CA LEU A 475 16.48 11.70 11.27
C LEU A 475 16.03 13.17 11.14
N GLN A 476 14.82 13.39 10.63
CA GLN A 476 14.27 14.74 10.45
C GLN A 476 13.98 15.45 11.78
N THR A 477 13.66 14.70 12.83
CA THR A 477 12.98 15.25 14.01
C THR A 477 13.70 15.02 15.34
N GLN A 478 14.70 14.13 15.42
CA GLN A 478 15.27 13.68 16.70
C GLN A 478 16.78 13.87 16.86
N ASN A 479 17.36 14.88 16.22
CA ASN A 479 18.78 15.26 16.37
C ASN A 479 19.82 14.21 15.87
N TYR A 480 19.54 13.55 14.75
CA TYR A 480 20.46 12.56 14.15
C TYR A 480 20.89 12.95 12.73
N SER A 481 22.18 12.75 12.43
CA SER A 481 22.75 12.94 11.10
C SER A 481 22.64 11.68 10.25
N SER A 482 22.84 10.51 10.86
CA SER A 482 22.82 9.24 10.14
C SER A 482 22.30 8.06 10.95
N VAL A 483 21.80 7.07 10.23
CA VAL A 483 21.39 5.76 10.74
C VAL A 483 22.11 4.66 9.95
N CYS A 484 22.66 3.68 10.66
CA CYS A 484 23.29 2.50 10.06
C CYS A 484 22.96 1.27 10.91
N PRO A 485 22.64 0.10 10.33
CA PRO A 485 22.47 -1.10 11.16
C PRO A 485 23.78 -1.42 11.89
N LYS A 486 23.69 -1.88 13.14
CA LYS A 486 24.86 -2.33 13.89
C LYS A 486 25.62 -3.38 13.06
N PRO A 487 26.97 -3.39 13.05
CA PRO A 487 27.76 -4.20 12.10
C PRO A 487 27.39 -5.70 12.04
N HIS A 488 26.95 -6.28 13.16
CA HIS A 488 26.60 -7.70 13.23
C HIS A 488 25.16 -8.03 12.80
N ILE A 489 24.26 -7.05 12.67
CA ILE A 489 22.82 -7.28 12.49
C ILE A 489 22.49 -7.87 11.11
N PRO A 490 22.96 -7.32 9.97
CA PRO A 490 22.70 -7.93 8.66
C PRO A 490 23.20 -9.38 8.57
N ARG A 491 24.40 -9.65 9.10
CA ARG A 491 24.98 -11.00 9.17
C ARG A 491 24.14 -11.96 10.03
N ALA A 492 23.73 -11.52 11.22
CA ALA A 492 22.92 -12.33 12.13
C ALA A 492 21.55 -12.66 11.51
N TYR A 493 20.91 -11.66 10.90
CA TYR A 493 19.65 -11.84 10.18
C TYR A 493 19.79 -12.83 9.03
N GLN A 494 20.84 -12.69 8.21
CA GLN A 494 21.07 -13.58 7.08
C GLN A 494 21.34 -15.02 7.53
N LYS A 495 22.16 -15.22 8.58
CA LYS A 495 22.41 -16.55 9.16
C LYS A 495 21.12 -17.23 9.63
N GLN A 496 20.28 -16.49 10.36
CA GLN A 496 18.96 -16.97 10.80
C GLN A 496 18.06 -17.27 9.60
N SER A 497 18.11 -16.41 8.58
CA SER A 497 17.28 -16.55 7.38
C SER A 497 17.62 -17.82 6.60
N LEU A 498 18.90 -18.04 6.32
CA LEU A 498 19.38 -19.22 5.60
C LEU A 498 19.09 -20.51 6.36
N ALA A 499 19.29 -20.54 7.69
CA ALA A 499 18.96 -21.69 8.51
C ALA A 499 17.46 -22.04 8.46
N TRP A 500 16.58 -21.03 8.41
CA TRP A 500 15.16 -21.25 8.25
C TRP A 500 14.79 -21.70 6.83
N LEU A 501 15.45 -21.15 5.80
CA LEU A 501 15.19 -21.45 4.40
C LEU A 501 15.64 -22.86 4.00
N ASP A 502 16.57 -23.47 4.72
CA ASP A 502 17.07 -24.83 4.45
C ASP A 502 15.94 -25.89 4.41
N ARG A 503 14.87 -25.68 5.17
CA ARG A 503 13.69 -26.57 5.19
C ARG A 503 12.65 -26.29 4.09
N THR A 504 12.96 -25.41 3.16
CA THR A 504 12.06 -25.01 2.07
C THR A 504 12.49 -25.64 0.76
N VAL A 505 11.57 -25.71 -0.20
CA VAL A 505 11.86 -26.21 -1.56
C VAL A 505 12.87 -25.34 -2.31
N TRP A 506 13.13 -24.10 -1.86
CA TRP A 506 14.11 -23.23 -2.48
C TRP A 506 15.55 -23.68 -2.22
N ALA A 507 15.78 -24.39 -1.11
CA ALA A 507 17.06 -25.00 -0.78
C ALA A 507 17.32 -26.32 -1.52
N SER A 508 16.32 -26.91 -2.18
CA SER A 508 16.45 -28.16 -2.94
C SER A 508 17.49 -28.07 -4.07
N ASN A 509 17.97 -29.22 -4.55
CA ASN A 509 18.99 -29.38 -5.60
C ASN A 509 18.50 -29.00 -7.02
N CYS A 510 17.95 -27.80 -7.21
CA CYS A 510 17.65 -27.24 -8.54
C CYS A 510 18.54 -26.03 -8.84
N ALA A 511 19.00 -25.88 -10.09
CA ALA A 511 19.66 -24.64 -10.51
C ALA A 511 18.63 -23.51 -10.58
N SER A 512 18.64 -22.53 -9.68
CA SER A 512 17.64 -21.44 -9.65
C SER A 512 18.28 -20.07 -9.67
N THR A 513 17.55 -19.05 -10.12
CA THR A 513 18.01 -17.66 -10.04
C THR A 513 18.18 -17.19 -8.59
N PHE A 514 17.47 -17.80 -7.63
CA PHE A 514 17.67 -17.55 -6.19
C PHE A 514 19.04 -18.03 -5.67
N LYS A 515 19.70 -18.93 -6.41
CA LYS A 515 21.07 -19.43 -6.18
C LYS A 515 22.03 -19.02 -7.30
N ASN A 516 21.69 -17.92 -7.99
CA ASN A 516 22.44 -17.37 -9.12
C ASN A 516 22.82 -18.40 -10.21
N GLY A 517 21.91 -19.34 -10.50
CA GLY A 517 22.06 -20.34 -11.56
C GLY A 517 22.80 -21.62 -11.15
N THR A 518 23.23 -21.75 -9.89
CA THR A 518 23.91 -22.95 -9.36
C THR A 518 22.94 -23.93 -8.70
N VAL A 519 23.30 -25.22 -8.67
CA VAL A 519 22.47 -26.29 -8.09
C VAL A 519 22.59 -26.30 -6.55
N ASP A 520 23.81 -26.11 -6.05
CA ASP A 520 24.24 -26.25 -4.67
C ASP A 520 24.70 -24.93 -4.03
N GLY A 521 24.62 -23.82 -4.75
CA GLY A 521 24.97 -22.50 -4.21
C GLY A 521 24.00 -22.02 -3.14
N LYS A 522 24.46 -21.06 -2.34
CA LYS A 522 23.65 -20.46 -1.29
C LYS A 522 22.52 -19.61 -1.87
N LEU A 523 21.42 -19.54 -1.13
CA LEU A 523 20.33 -18.63 -1.44
C LEU A 523 20.79 -17.19 -1.23
N VAL A 524 20.56 -16.35 -2.24
CA VAL A 524 20.94 -14.94 -2.24
C VAL A 524 19.78 -14.04 -1.82
N SER A 525 18.54 -14.38 -2.23
CA SER A 525 17.40 -13.48 -2.05
C SER A 525 16.10 -14.21 -1.77
N LEU A 526 15.81 -14.44 -0.48
CA LEU A 526 14.51 -14.88 0.05
C LEU A 526 14.32 -14.45 1.52
N HIS A 527 13.13 -13.94 1.86
CA HIS A 527 12.75 -13.67 3.24
C HIS A 527 12.43 -14.98 3.99
N PRO A 528 12.87 -15.19 5.25
CA PRO A 528 12.59 -16.40 6.02
C PRO A 528 11.17 -16.42 6.63
N GLY A 529 10.16 -16.39 5.76
CA GLY A 529 8.77 -16.38 6.18
C GLY A 529 7.81 -15.94 5.07
N SER A 530 6.53 -15.87 5.41
CA SER A 530 5.51 -15.38 4.48
C SER A 530 5.64 -13.87 4.27
N ARG A 531 4.93 -13.33 3.28
CA ARG A 531 4.92 -11.86 3.06
C ARG A 531 4.24 -11.14 4.22
N LEU A 532 3.18 -11.73 4.78
CA LEU A 532 2.54 -11.21 5.99
C LEU A 532 3.51 -11.13 7.17
N HIS A 533 4.41 -12.10 7.33
CA HIS A 533 5.45 -12.06 8.36
C HIS A 533 6.39 -10.87 8.14
N MET A 534 6.89 -10.66 6.91
CA MET A 534 7.71 -9.50 6.57
C MET A 534 6.97 -8.17 6.81
N PHE A 535 5.69 -8.07 6.41
CA PHE A 535 4.90 -6.85 6.61
C PHE A 535 4.72 -6.52 8.09
N LYS A 536 4.61 -7.52 8.96
CA LYS A 536 4.56 -7.30 10.41
C LYS A 536 5.89 -6.79 10.96
N LEU A 537 7.02 -7.31 10.46
CA LEU A 537 8.36 -6.83 10.85
C LEU A 537 8.62 -5.39 10.40
N LEU A 538 8.15 -5.01 9.22
CA LEU A 538 8.36 -3.67 8.65
C LEU A 538 7.42 -2.59 9.24
N ARG A 539 6.38 -2.96 9.99
CA ARG A 539 5.44 -1.97 10.58
C ARG A 539 5.96 -1.27 11.84
N THR A 540 6.96 -1.84 12.50
CA THR A 540 7.47 -1.31 13.76
C THR A 540 8.98 -1.45 13.76
N PRO A 541 9.72 -0.42 13.35
CA PRO A 541 11.16 -0.46 13.33
C PRO A 541 11.75 -0.79 14.70
N ARG A 542 12.62 -1.79 14.74
CA ARG A 542 13.45 -2.10 15.89
C ARG A 542 14.63 -1.14 15.93
N TYR A 543 14.42 0.05 16.49
CA TYR A 543 15.43 1.12 16.52
C TYR A 543 16.71 0.70 17.24
N GLU A 544 16.63 -0.27 18.17
CA GLU A 544 17.77 -0.81 18.91
C GLU A 544 18.75 -1.63 18.04
N ASP A 545 18.35 -2.02 16.82
CA ASP A 545 19.19 -2.77 15.89
C ASP A 545 20.12 -1.82 15.09
N PHE A 546 19.98 -0.50 15.28
CA PHE A 546 20.72 0.53 14.55
C PHE A 546 21.64 1.35 15.46
N ASP A 547 22.73 1.83 14.87
CA ASP A 547 23.54 2.91 15.41
C ASP A 547 23.05 4.23 14.81
N TRP A 548 22.77 5.19 15.69
CA TRP A 548 22.28 6.52 15.35
C TRP A 548 23.35 7.56 15.68
N THR A 549 23.85 8.25 14.66
CA THR A 549 24.88 9.28 14.86
C THR A 549 24.21 10.58 15.26
N SER A 550 24.41 11.01 16.51
CA SER A 550 23.89 12.29 17.02
C SER A 550 24.58 13.46 16.34
N LEU A 551 23.82 14.51 16.03
CA LEU A 551 24.36 15.80 15.59
C LEU A 551 24.98 16.60 16.75
N SER A 552 24.59 16.30 18.00
CA SER A 552 25.21 16.82 19.23
C SER A 552 25.94 15.67 19.93
N PRO A 553 27.27 15.53 19.78
CA PRO A 553 28.00 14.36 20.26
C PRO A 553 28.17 14.31 21.79
N ASN A 554 27.92 15.41 22.50
CA ASN A 554 27.95 15.42 23.96
C ASN A 554 26.80 14.55 24.52
N PRO A 555 27.07 13.49 25.30
CA PRO A 555 26.04 12.61 25.85
C PRO A 555 25.06 13.32 26.78
N ASP A 556 25.46 14.42 27.43
CA ASP A 556 24.57 15.23 28.27
C ASP A 556 23.49 15.95 27.45
N LEU A 557 23.63 15.98 26.12
CA LEU A 557 22.69 16.56 25.16
C LEU A 557 21.81 15.51 24.46
N ALA A 558 21.75 14.28 24.97
CA ALA A 558 20.92 13.21 24.39
C ALA A 558 19.42 13.58 24.29
N PHE A 559 18.97 14.58 25.06
CA PHE A 559 17.59 15.11 25.04
C PHE A 559 17.44 16.47 24.35
N ALA A 560 18.47 16.96 23.64
CA ALA A 560 18.37 18.22 22.89
C ALA A 560 17.23 18.23 21.87
N TRP A 561 16.79 17.05 21.42
CA TRP A 561 15.64 16.89 20.53
C TRP A 561 14.29 17.24 21.16
N LEU A 562 14.20 17.42 22.49
CA LEU A 562 13.00 17.98 23.16
C LEU A 562 12.73 19.43 22.73
N ALA A 563 13.70 20.07 22.06
CA ALA A 563 13.55 21.35 21.39
C ALA A 563 13.11 22.47 22.36
N ASN A 564 12.16 23.33 21.98
CA ASN A 564 11.66 24.41 22.83
C ASN A 564 10.59 24.00 23.87
N GLY A 565 10.22 22.70 23.93
CA GLY A 565 9.20 22.19 24.84
C GLY A 565 7.74 22.25 24.34
N PHE A 566 7.49 22.77 23.14
CA PHE A 566 6.19 22.73 22.44
C PHE A 566 6.25 21.78 21.25
N THR A 567 5.14 21.13 20.91
CA THR A 567 5.02 20.37 19.65
C THR A 567 4.72 21.30 18.48
N ILE A 568 5.10 20.88 17.26
CA ILE A 568 4.75 21.63 16.04
C ILE A 568 3.22 21.82 15.89
N GLU A 569 2.41 20.85 16.31
CA GLU A 569 0.96 20.99 16.31
C GLU A 569 0.43 22.07 17.26
N GLU A 570 1.10 22.29 18.40
CA GLU A 570 0.74 23.35 19.34
C GLU A 570 1.00 24.73 18.74
N ASP A 571 2.18 24.94 18.16
CA ASP A 571 2.52 26.20 17.53
C ASP A 571 1.66 26.45 16.28
N GLU A 572 1.45 25.44 15.43
CA GLU A 572 0.55 25.57 14.28
C GLU A 572 -0.87 25.91 14.71
N ALA A 573 -1.37 25.34 15.81
CA ALA A 573 -2.68 25.69 16.32
C ALA A 573 -2.70 27.13 16.86
N PHE A 574 -1.68 27.55 17.63
CA PHE A 574 -1.59 28.90 18.18
C PHE A 574 -1.59 29.96 17.07
N TYR A 575 -0.71 29.83 16.07
CA TYR A 575 -0.57 30.81 14.98
C TYR A 575 -1.75 30.82 14.00
N ASN A 576 -2.45 29.70 13.83
CA ASN A 576 -3.65 29.63 13.00
C ASN A 576 -4.94 30.03 13.74
N GLY A 577 -4.84 30.58 14.97
CA GLY A 577 -6.00 30.99 15.78
C GLY A 577 -6.85 29.82 16.28
N GLY A 578 -6.27 28.62 16.32
CA GLY A 578 -6.86 27.38 16.80
C GLY A 578 -6.46 27.02 18.23
N LYS A 579 -6.83 25.81 18.66
CA LYS A 579 -6.36 25.19 19.90
C LYS A 579 -5.72 23.87 19.54
N ALA A 580 -4.55 23.59 20.11
CA ALA A 580 -3.94 22.26 20.04
C ALA A 580 -4.92 21.26 20.68
N ASP A 581 -5.31 20.24 19.93
CA ASP A 581 -6.26 19.26 20.41
C ASP A 581 -5.55 18.22 21.29
N LEU A 582 -5.44 18.54 22.58
CA LEU A 582 -4.82 17.67 23.59
C LEU A 582 -5.65 16.40 23.89
N THR A 583 -6.83 16.25 23.30
CA THR A 583 -7.72 15.09 23.53
C THR A 583 -7.62 14.02 22.44
N ASN A 584 -6.79 14.24 21.43
CA ASN A 584 -6.83 13.50 20.16
C ASN A 584 -5.51 12.77 19.87
N PHE A 585 -5.03 12.01 20.87
CA PHE A 585 -3.85 11.16 20.73
C PHE A 585 -4.02 10.01 19.72
N ASP A 586 -5.27 9.68 19.37
CA ASP A 586 -5.60 8.68 18.34
C ASP A 586 -6.04 9.37 17.03
N LYS A 587 -5.07 9.81 16.21
CA LYS A 587 -5.29 10.30 14.83
C LYS A 587 -5.76 9.16 13.89
N ASN A 588 -6.94 8.60 14.12
CA ASN A 588 -7.69 7.80 13.13
C ASN A 588 -9.06 8.41 12.77
N SER A 589 -9.36 9.62 13.24
CA SER A 589 -10.73 10.18 13.17
C SER A 589 -10.97 11.20 12.05
N ALA A 590 -9.93 11.63 11.32
CA ALA A 590 -10.13 12.43 10.12
C ALA A 590 -10.55 11.48 8.99
N GLY A 591 -11.87 11.32 8.80
CA GLY A 591 -12.40 10.61 7.64
C GLY A 591 -11.79 11.15 6.34
N ALA A 592 -11.61 10.27 5.36
CA ALA A 592 -11.04 10.64 4.06
C ALA A 592 -11.79 11.85 3.45
N PRO A 593 -11.09 12.77 2.77
CA PRO A 593 -11.74 13.91 2.11
C PRO A 593 -12.80 13.40 1.13
N ILE A 594 -13.99 14.00 1.14
CA ILE A 594 -15.07 13.66 0.21
C ILE A 594 -14.76 14.36 -1.13
N PRO A 595 -14.59 13.62 -2.24
CA PRO A 595 -14.24 14.21 -3.54
C PRO A 595 -15.22 15.30 -3.97
N GLY A 596 -14.69 16.44 -4.44
CA GLY A 596 -15.50 17.58 -4.92
C GLY A 596 -16.21 18.37 -3.82
N VAL A 597 -15.98 18.06 -2.53
CA VAL A 597 -16.55 18.79 -1.39
C VAL A 597 -15.41 19.56 -0.70
N PRO A 598 -15.57 20.86 -0.40
CA PRO A 598 -14.57 21.61 0.34
C PRO A 598 -14.34 20.98 1.73
N LYS A 599 -13.17 21.21 2.31
CA LYS A 599 -12.88 20.78 3.68
C LYS A 599 -13.91 21.42 4.64
N LEU A 600 -14.75 20.59 5.23
CA LEU A 600 -15.77 21.02 6.18
C LEU A 600 -15.20 21.00 7.60
N ASP A 601 -15.42 22.07 8.35
CA ASP A 601 -15.10 22.18 9.77
C ASP A 601 -16.11 21.39 10.60
N ILE A 602 -15.66 20.26 11.13
CA ILE A 602 -16.44 19.37 12.00
C ILE A 602 -16.87 20.04 13.31
N LYS A 603 -16.19 21.11 13.75
CA LYS A 603 -16.55 21.83 15.00
C LYS A 603 -17.89 22.55 14.90
N ARG A 604 -18.38 22.77 13.69
CA ARG A 604 -19.69 23.39 13.41
C ARG A 604 -20.69 22.41 12.79
N MET A 605 -20.50 21.12 13.07
CA MET A 605 -21.41 20.05 12.68
C MET A 605 -22.44 19.79 13.78
N VAL A 606 -23.69 19.62 13.40
CA VAL A 606 -24.78 19.17 14.30
C VAL A 606 -25.58 18.04 13.64
N ASP A 607 -26.17 17.13 14.42
CA ASP A 607 -27.11 16.15 13.88
C ASP A 607 -28.38 16.87 13.38
N GLY A 608 -28.75 16.72 12.11
CA GLY A 608 -29.97 17.26 11.51
C GLY A 608 -31.15 16.28 11.53
N GLY A 609 -30.89 14.98 11.56
CA GLY A 609 -31.91 13.94 11.69
C GLY A 609 -31.33 12.54 11.51
N LYS A 610 -32.04 11.53 12.00
CA LYS A 610 -31.58 10.14 12.01
C LYS A 610 -32.72 9.18 11.79
N ARG A 611 -32.47 8.14 11.01
CA ARG A 611 -33.33 6.98 10.83
C ARG A 611 -32.53 5.73 11.13
N ILE A 612 -33.04 4.87 12.01
CA ILE A 612 -32.53 3.52 12.20
C ILE A 612 -33.55 2.50 11.69
N SER A 613 -33.06 1.48 11.00
CA SER A 613 -33.83 0.31 10.57
C SER A 613 -33.24 -0.93 11.22
N PHE A 614 -34.08 -1.74 11.86
CA PHE A 614 -33.69 -3.00 12.49
C PHE A 614 -34.00 -4.12 11.49
N LEU A 615 -32.94 -4.62 10.85
CA LEU A 615 -33.05 -5.62 9.78
C LEU A 615 -33.06 -7.04 10.35
N LYS A 616 -32.38 -7.25 11.48
CA LYS A 616 -32.36 -8.49 12.25
C LYS A 616 -32.45 -8.17 13.75
N PRO A 617 -32.89 -9.13 14.59
CA PRO A 617 -32.81 -8.97 16.04
C PRO A 617 -31.36 -8.78 16.48
N THR A 618 -31.05 -7.62 17.07
CA THR A 618 -29.71 -7.36 17.63
C THR A 618 -29.43 -8.33 18.78
N PRO A 619 -28.28 -9.03 18.79
CA PRO A 619 -27.97 -9.96 19.86
C PRO A 619 -27.74 -9.20 21.17
N PRO A 620 -28.11 -9.80 22.32
CA PRO A 620 -27.97 -9.16 23.62
C PRO A 620 -26.50 -9.06 24.10
N THR A 621 -25.57 -9.73 23.41
CA THR A 621 -24.14 -9.71 23.71
C THR A 621 -23.32 -9.90 22.43
N SER A 622 -22.12 -9.31 22.40
CA SER A 622 -21.11 -9.54 21.37
C SER A 622 -20.18 -10.70 21.69
N ALA A 623 -20.30 -11.35 22.86
CA ALA A 623 -19.44 -12.47 23.23
C ALA A 623 -19.47 -13.59 22.16
N GLY A 624 -18.30 -13.95 21.63
CA GLY A 624 -18.17 -14.94 20.56
C GLY A 624 -18.60 -14.46 19.17
N ARG A 625 -18.78 -13.15 18.96
CA ARG A 625 -19.06 -12.53 17.66
C ARG A 625 -18.21 -11.29 17.49
N GLN A 626 -17.92 -10.94 16.24
CA GLN A 626 -17.28 -9.66 15.91
C GLN A 626 -18.25 -8.81 15.10
N PHE A 627 -18.43 -7.56 15.54
CA PHE A 627 -19.24 -6.59 14.82
C PHE A 627 -18.35 -5.45 14.33
N GLU A 628 -18.62 -4.98 13.13
CA GLU A 628 -18.03 -3.76 12.59
C GLU A 628 -19.12 -2.79 12.12
N GLN A 629 -18.77 -1.51 12.10
CA GLN A 629 -19.60 -0.47 11.50
C GLN A 629 -19.07 -0.16 10.11
N ARG A 630 -19.88 -0.39 9.08
CA ARG A 630 -19.56 0.02 7.71
C ARG A 630 -20.25 1.33 7.42
N MET A 631 -19.47 2.39 7.28
CA MET A 631 -19.98 3.73 7.01
C MET A 631 -19.71 4.13 5.57
N ARG A 632 -20.70 4.75 4.93
CA ARG A 632 -20.56 5.39 3.63
C ARG A 632 -21.27 6.73 3.58
N VAL A 633 -20.72 7.67 2.82
CA VAL A 633 -21.40 8.92 2.47
C VAL A 633 -22.34 8.62 1.31
N ILE A 634 -23.65 8.81 1.52
CA ILE A 634 -24.68 8.55 0.50
C ILE A 634 -25.21 9.83 -0.16
N GLY A 635 -24.81 11.00 0.34
CA GLY A 635 -25.13 12.28 -0.28
C GLY A 635 -24.42 13.44 0.40
N VAL A 636 -24.04 14.46 -0.37
CA VAL A 636 -23.57 15.74 0.15
C VAL A 636 -24.30 16.86 -0.57
N TYR A 637 -24.94 17.75 0.19
CA TYR A 637 -25.86 18.74 -0.36
C TYR A 637 -25.53 20.15 0.11
N ASP A 638 -25.34 21.06 -0.83
CA ASP A 638 -25.16 22.48 -0.57
C ASP A 638 -26.53 23.15 -0.40
N LYS A 639 -26.88 23.55 0.82
CA LYS A 639 -28.12 24.27 1.13
C LYS A 639 -27.97 25.80 1.01
N GLY A 640 -26.81 26.27 0.55
CA GLY A 640 -26.46 27.67 0.35
C GLY A 640 -25.75 28.29 1.55
N LYS A 641 -25.11 29.45 1.34
CA LYS A 641 -24.23 30.14 2.32
C LYS A 641 -24.83 30.27 3.72
N ARG A 642 -26.13 30.49 3.83
CA ARG A 642 -26.81 30.72 5.11
C ARG A 642 -27.29 29.43 5.79
N ALA A 643 -27.69 28.43 5.01
CA ALA A 643 -28.14 27.15 5.56
C ALA A 643 -26.95 26.25 5.87
N GLY A 644 -25.96 26.13 4.97
CA GLY A 644 -24.78 25.29 5.18
C GLY A 644 -24.73 24.08 4.26
N THR A 645 -23.98 23.05 4.66
CA THR A 645 -23.86 21.79 3.93
C THR A 645 -24.46 20.64 4.71
N VAL A 646 -25.15 19.73 4.04
CA VAL A 646 -25.65 18.47 4.63
C VAL A 646 -24.80 17.33 4.10
N VAL A 647 -24.22 16.54 5.00
CA VAL A 647 -23.60 15.26 4.65
C VAL A 647 -24.52 14.15 5.16
N GLN A 648 -25.04 13.35 4.25
CA GLN A 648 -25.84 12.19 4.56
C GLN A 648 -24.96 10.94 4.59
N THR A 649 -25.01 10.23 5.70
CA THR A 649 -24.22 9.01 5.92
C THR A 649 -25.14 7.82 6.15
N GLU A 650 -24.79 6.69 5.59
CA GLU A 650 -25.34 5.39 5.96
C GLU A 650 -24.31 4.63 6.80
N THR A 651 -24.76 3.98 7.86
CA THR A 651 -23.92 3.15 8.73
C THR A 651 -24.61 1.85 9.02
N ASP A 652 -23.99 0.75 8.60
CA ASP A 652 -24.46 -0.60 8.82
C ASP A 652 -23.71 -1.25 9.97
N LEU A 653 -24.44 -1.88 10.90
CA LEU A 653 -23.85 -2.77 11.90
C LEU A 653 -23.80 -4.19 11.31
N VAL A 654 -22.59 -4.66 11.06
CA VAL A 654 -22.34 -5.92 10.34
C VAL A 654 -21.65 -6.92 11.25
N ASP A 655 -22.18 -8.15 11.31
CA ASP A 655 -21.47 -9.28 11.90
C ASP A 655 -20.38 -9.73 10.92
N VAL A 656 -19.11 -9.65 11.34
CA VAL A 656 -17.94 -9.84 10.48
C VAL A 656 -17.84 -11.27 9.96
N GLU A 657 -18.28 -12.25 10.75
CA GLU A 657 -18.16 -13.66 10.39
C GLU A 657 -19.22 -14.08 9.38
N THR A 658 -20.44 -13.57 9.54
CA THR A 658 -21.60 -13.95 8.70
C THR A 658 -21.89 -12.96 7.58
N ASN A 659 -21.31 -11.76 7.65
CA ASN A 659 -21.62 -10.60 6.81
C ASN A 659 -23.09 -10.13 6.93
N ASP A 660 -23.75 -10.49 8.02
CA ASP A 660 -25.14 -10.13 8.27
C ASP A 660 -25.26 -8.69 8.76
N VAL A 661 -26.13 -7.90 8.10
CA VAL A 661 -26.47 -6.55 8.57
C VAL A 661 -27.61 -6.61 9.59
N TYR A 662 -27.35 -6.15 10.80
CA TYR A 662 -28.33 -6.13 11.89
C TYR A 662 -29.13 -4.85 11.93
N THR A 663 -28.45 -3.71 11.81
CA THR A 663 -29.08 -2.39 11.79
C THR A 663 -28.47 -1.54 10.70
N ARG A 664 -29.31 -0.66 10.13
CA ARG A 664 -28.90 0.36 9.17
C ARG A 664 -29.33 1.71 9.67
N VAL A 665 -28.37 2.61 9.84
CA VAL A 665 -28.59 3.98 10.30
C VAL A 665 -28.32 4.94 9.15
N VAL A 666 -29.32 5.74 8.78
CA VAL A 666 -29.15 6.88 7.88
C VAL A 666 -29.18 8.17 8.71
N GLY A 667 -28.06 8.89 8.73
CA GLY A 667 -27.89 10.13 9.46
C GLY A 667 -27.70 11.32 8.52
N ASN A 668 -28.21 12.49 8.92
CA ASN A 668 -27.94 13.76 8.25
C ASN A 668 -27.10 14.63 9.18
N ASN A 669 -25.85 14.89 8.81
CA ASN A 669 -24.95 15.79 9.53
C ASN A 669 -25.00 17.17 8.87
N PHE A 670 -25.29 18.20 9.67
CA PHE A 670 -25.49 19.56 9.20
C PHE A 670 -24.30 20.44 9.58
N TYR A 671 -23.58 20.94 8.59
CA TYR A 671 -22.42 21.81 8.73
C TYR A 671 -22.86 23.26 8.61
N ILE A 672 -23.12 23.87 9.77
CA ILE A 672 -23.80 25.17 9.89
C ILE A 672 -22.96 26.27 9.23
N GLY A 673 -23.56 26.99 8.27
CA GLY A 673 -22.93 28.14 7.60
C GLY A 673 -21.78 27.79 6.64
N GLN A 674 -21.60 26.49 6.34
CA GLN A 674 -20.54 25.99 5.47
C GLN A 674 -21.07 25.57 4.10
N GLY A 675 -21.91 26.39 3.49
CA GLY A 675 -22.52 26.18 2.16
C GLY A 675 -22.15 27.28 1.17
N GLY A 676 -22.69 27.22 -0.04
CA GLY A 676 -22.41 28.17 -1.12
C GLY A 676 -21.15 27.87 -1.92
N TRP A 677 -20.73 26.60 -1.95
CA TRP A 677 -19.60 26.09 -2.73
C TRP A 677 -20.06 25.56 -4.11
N GLY A 678 -21.35 25.62 -4.42
CA GLY A 678 -21.89 25.29 -5.75
C GLY A 678 -22.31 23.83 -5.92
N GLY A 679 -22.46 23.10 -4.81
CA GLY A 679 -22.86 21.69 -4.80
C GLY A 679 -24.34 21.44 -5.13
N PRO A 680 -24.73 20.16 -5.28
CA PRO A 680 -26.12 19.80 -5.51
C PRO A 680 -26.99 20.18 -4.31
N LYS A 681 -28.20 20.71 -4.55
CA LYS A 681 -29.10 21.13 -3.46
C LYS A 681 -29.71 19.97 -2.67
N GLY A 682 -29.64 18.75 -3.21
CA GLY A 682 -30.25 17.56 -2.62
C GLY A 682 -31.78 17.56 -2.64
N PRO A 683 -32.39 16.45 -2.21
CA PRO A 683 -33.84 16.31 -2.18
C PRO A 683 -34.49 17.27 -1.18
N SER A 684 -35.73 17.67 -1.46
CA SER A 684 -36.60 18.33 -0.49
C SER A 684 -36.90 17.36 0.64
N ALA A 685 -36.81 17.82 1.89
CA ALA A 685 -37.07 16.95 3.03
C ALA A 685 -38.56 16.61 3.11
N GLU A 686 -38.90 15.32 3.20
CA GLU A 686 -40.27 14.87 3.45
C GLU A 686 -40.74 15.43 4.81
N ILE A 687 -41.95 16.01 4.82
CA ILE A 687 -42.58 16.54 6.03
C ILE A 687 -43.59 15.50 6.49
N LEU A 688 -43.20 14.76 7.52
CA LEU A 688 -44.04 13.75 8.16
C LEU A 688 -44.94 14.45 9.17
N THR A 689 -46.13 14.87 8.73
CA THR A 689 -47.08 15.60 9.57
C THR A 689 -47.73 14.69 10.60
N ARG A 690 -47.83 15.18 11.85
CA ARG A 690 -48.63 14.52 12.90
C ARG A 690 -50.11 14.85 12.72
N PRO A 691 -51.03 13.98 13.18
CA PRO A 691 -52.46 14.27 13.19
C PRO A 691 -52.80 15.54 14.00
N ASN A 692 -53.76 16.34 13.52
CA ASN A 692 -54.28 17.50 14.26
C ASN A 692 -55.29 17.07 15.34
N ARG A 693 -54.83 16.31 16.34
CA ARG A 693 -55.60 15.84 17.50
C ARG A 693 -54.66 15.58 18.69
N HIS A 694 -55.22 15.38 19.87
CA HIS A 694 -54.43 14.99 21.05
C HIS A 694 -53.67 13.66 20.82
N PRO A 695 -52.47 13.51 21.42
CA PRO A 695 -51.73 12.26 21.34
C PRO A 695 -52.51 11.13 22.01
N ASP A 696 -52.39 9.93 21.45
CA ASP A 696 -53.03 8.72 22.00
C ASP A 696 -52.32 8.23 23.26
N LEU A 697 -50.99 8.41 23.30
CA LEU A 697 -50.13 7.98 24.39
C LEU A 697 -49.08 9.06 24.66
N THR A 698 -48.64 9.14 25.91
CA THR A 698 -47.56 10.04 26.32
C THR A 698 -46.58 9.32 27.24
N TYR A 699 -45.34 9.80 27.29
CA TYR A 699 -44.32 9.27 28.19
C TYR A 699 -43.40 10.42 28.67
N PRO A 700 -43.17 10.58 29.98
CA PRO A 700 -42.29 11.62 30.49
C PRO A 700 -40.81 11.24 30.31
N LEU A 701 -40.01 12.19 29.83
CA LEU A 701 -38.54 12.15 29.83
C LEU A 701 -38.04 13.12 30.90
N ILE A 702 -37.41 12.58 31.93
CA ILE A 702 -36.84 13.37 33.02
C ILE A 702 -35.32 13.36 32.86
N THR A 703 -34.72 14.54 32.80
CA THR A 703 -33.27 14.70 32.82
C THR A 703 -32.81 15.28 34.16
N THR A 704 -31.56 15.00 34.52
CA THR A 704 -30.86 15.55 35.69
C THR A 704 -29.60 16.31 35.24
N GLN A 705 -28.91 16.97 36.18
CA GLN A 705 -27.64 17.62 35.89
C GLN A 705 -26.55 16.61 35.46
N GLU A 706 -26.64 15.36 35.92
CA GLU A 706 -25.70 14.27 35.64
C GLU A 706 -26.06 13.48 34.38
N THR A 707 -27.29 13.60 33.87
CA THR A 707 -27.73 12.91 32.65
C THR A 707 -26.77 13.04 31.46
N PRO A 708 -26.27 14.24 31.10
CA PRO A 708 -25.31 14.34 30.01
C PRO A 708 -23.94 13.74 30.37
N LEU A 709 -23.53 13.77 31.64
CA LEU A 709 -22.28 13.15 32.11
C LEU A 709 -22.34 11.62 32.04
N LEU A 710 -23.49 11.03 32.40
CA LEU A 710 -23.72 9.59 32.30
C LEU A 710 -23.77 9.13 30.85
N TYR A 711 -24.35 9.92 29.94
CA TYR A 711 -24.37 9.59 28.52
C TYR A 711 -22.96 9.42 27.94
N ARG A 712 -21.98 10.20 28.42
CA ARG A 712 -20.58 10.13 27.98
C ARG A 712 -19.92 8.76 28.22
N LEU A 713 -20.45 7.95 29.15
CA LEU A 713 -19.98 6.56 29.36
C LEU A 713 -20.21 5.66 28.12
N ASN A 714 -21.01 6.10 27.15
CA ASN A 714 -21.18 5.44 25.85
C ASN A 714 -20.05 5.75 24.85
N GLY A 715 -18.99 6.43 25.28
CA GLY A 715 -17.81 6.75 24.45
C GLY A 715 -17.85 8.14 23.80
N ASP A 716 -18.91 8.92 24.01
CA ASP A 716 -18.98 10.32 23.59
C ASP A 716 -18.30 11.23 24.62
N THR A 717 -17.12 11.76 24.30
CA THR A 717 -16.33 12.58 25.22
C THR A 717 -16.50 14.08 25.01
N ASN A 718 -17.42 14.52 24.13
CA ASN A 718 -17.53 15.92 23.73
C ASN A 718 -17.79 16.85 24.94
N PRO A 719 -16.93 17.87 25.19
CA PRO A 719 -17.03 18.72 26.37
C PRO A 719 -18.30 19.59 26.40
N LEU A 720 -19.00 19.75 25.27
CA LEU A 720 -20.30 20.44 25.15
C LEU A 720 -21.37 19.88 26.10
N HIS A 721 -21.24 18.61 26.49
CA HIS A 721 -22.18 17.92 27.39
C HIS A 721 -21.74 17.96 28.86
N ALA A 722 -20.51 18.38 29.15
CA ALA A 722 -19.94 18.30 30.49
C ALA A 722 -19.80 19.66 31.18
N ILE A 723 -19.44 20.69 30.42
CA ILE A 723 -19.14 22.03 30.95
C ILE A 723 -19.85 23.11 30.11
N PRO A 724 -20.20 24.27 30.68
CA PRO A 724 -21.05 25.25 30.00
C PRO A 724 -20.35 26.07 28.91
N GLU A 725 -19.02 26.19 28.94
CA GLU A 725 -18.26 27.09 28.08
C GLU A 725 -18.37 26.76 26.58
N PRO A 726 -18.22 25.50 26.12
CA PRO A 726 -18.35 25.16 24.71
C PRO A 726 -19.76 25.42 24.16
N GLY A 727 -20.79 25.14 24.98
CA GLY A 727 -22.18 25.40 24.59
C GLY A 727 -22.47 26.87 24.39
N ARG A 728 -21.95 27.74 25.26
CA ARG A 728 -22.04 29.19 25.10
C ARG A 728 -21.36 29.68 23.83
N GLN A 729 -20.18 29.14 23.49
CA GLN A 729 -19.47 29.48 22.25
C GLN A 729 -20.26 29.08 20.99
N MET A 730 -21.07 28.03 21.06
CA MET A 730 -21.95 27.59 19.97
C MET A 730 -23.33 28.27 19.98
N GLY A 731 -23.58 29.22 20.89
CA GLY A 731 -24.83 29.98 20.99
C GLY A 731 -25.92 29.33 21.86
N PHE A 732 -25.60 28.30 22.63
CA PHE A 732 -26.49 27.71 23.64
C PHE A 732 -26.36 28.44 24.99
N LYS A 733 -27.29 28.18 25.93
CA LYS A 733 -27.26 28.81 27.27
C LYS A 733 -26.17 28.25 28.19
N GLY A 734 -25.67 27.05 27.91
CA GLY A 734 -24.70 26.31 28.72
C GLY A 734 -24.48 24.91 28.16
N ALA A 735 -24.20 23.93 29.02
CA ALA A 735 -24.15 22.53 28.62
C ALA A 735 -25.53 22.07 28.14
N ILE A 736 -25.56 21.15 27.17
CA ILE A 736 -26.80 20.58 26.64
C ILE A 736 -26.79 19.06 26.74
N ILE A 737 -27.97 18.45 26.79
CA ILE A 737 -28.12 17.01 26.59
C ILE A 737 -27.84 16.69 25.11
N HIS A 738 -27.03 15.66 24.84
CA HIS A 738 -26.73 15.24 23.48
C HIS A 738 -28.02 14.83 22.74
N GLY A 739 -28.22 15.29 21.51
CA GLY A 739 -29.44 14.98 20.73
C GLY A 739 -29.70 13.48 20.59
N LEU A 740 -28.66 12.69 20.30
CA LEU A 740 -28.72 11.21 20.28
C LEU A 740 -29.19 10.58 21.60
N TRP A 741 -28.91 11.17 22.76
CA TRP A 741 -29.50 10.69 24.01
C TRP A 741 -31.02 10.83 23.95
N THR A 742 -31.53 12.00 23.56
CA THR A 742 -32.98 12.23 23.47
C THR A 742 -33.63 11.32 22.44
N TYR A 743 -32.97 11.10 21.30
CA TYR A 743 -33.41 10.15 20.27
C TYR A 743 -33.56 8.73 20.82
N ASN A 744 -32.54 8.23 21.53
CA ASN A 744 -32.55 6.88 22.10
C ASN A 744 -33.57 6.75 23.24
N ALA A 745 -33.67 7.75 24.12
CA ALA A 745 -34.64 7.78 25.20
C ALA A 745 -36.09 7.81 24.65
N THR A 746 -36.31 8.53 23.55
CA THR A 746 -37.61 8.57 22.86
C THR A 746 -37.95 7.25 22.20
N LEU A 747 -36.98 6.59 21.56
CA LEU A 747 -37.17 5.24 21.00
C LEU A 747 -37.60 4.27 22.09
N TYR A 748 -36.91 4.29 23.24
CA TYR A 748 -37.27 3.50 24.41
C TYR A 748 -38.70 3.81 24.88
N ALA A 749 -39.06 5.07 25.05
CA ALA A 749 -40.39 5.50 25.47
C ALA A 749 -41.50 5.02 24.51
N VAL A 750 -41.30 5.17 23.20
CA VAL A 750 -42.23 4.67 22.18
C VAL A 750 -42.36 3.15 22.25
N LEU A 751 -41.25 2.44 22.46
CA LEU A 751 -41.26 0.98 22.60
C LEU A 751 -41.97 0.52 23.88
N VAL A 752 -41.86 1.28 24.98
CA VAL A 752 -42.58 1.00 26.24
C VAL A 752 -44.09 1.14 26.01
N VAL A 753 -44.54 2.28 25.50
CA VAL A 753 -45.98 2.61 25.44
C VAL A 753 -46.72 1.92 24.30
N VAL A 754 -46.05 1.52 23.22
CA VAL A 754 -46.67 0.85 22.07
C VAL A 754 -46.23 -0.62 21.95
N GLY A 755 -44.94 -0.89 22.07
CA GLY A 755 -44.35 -2.21 21.79
C GLY A 755 -44.14 -3.12 23.01
N GLY A 756 -44.55 -2.71 24.21
CA GLY A 756 -44.38 -3.50 25.44
C GLY A 756 -42.93 -3.74 25.85
N SER A 757 -42.03 -2.80 25.52
CA SER A 757 -40.59 -2.88 25.80
C SER A 757 -39.86 -4.06 25.14
N GLN A 758 -40.43 -4.65 24.09
CA GLN A 758 -39.81 -5.76 23.36
C GLN A 758 -39.05 -5.26 22.14
N ALA A 759 -37.73 -5.47 22.09
CA ALA A 759 -36.89 -5.02 20.96
C ALA A 759 -37.34 -5.58 19.60
N ALA A 760 -37.94 -6.79 19.57
CA ALA A 760 -38.48 -7.37 18.34
C ALA A 760 -39.70 -6.62 17.76
N ASN A 761 -40.31 -5.73 18.55
CA ASN A 761 -41.49 -4.97 18.14
C ASN A 761 -41.16 -3.62 17.49
N ILE A 762 -39.88 -3.30 17.24
CA ILE A 762 -39.50 -2.11 16.46
C ILE A 762 -38.86 -2.51 15.13
N LYS A 763 -39.33 -1.89 14.06
CA LYS A 763 -38.82 -2.10 12.69
C LYS A 763 -38.01 -0.92 12.20
N THR A 764 -38.53 0.28 12.37
CA THR A 764 -37.82 1.53 12.04
C THR A 764 -38.16 2.63 13.04
N PHE A 765 -37.26 3.58 13.19
CA PHE A 765 -37.45 4.77 14.00
C PHE A 765 -36.71 5.94 13.36
N GLU A 766 -37.40 7.05 13.10
CA GLU A 766 -36.83 8.24 12.46
C GLU A 766 -37.33 9.52 13.13
N ALA A 767 -36.44 10.51 13.26
CA ALA A 767 -36.77 11.83 13.77
C ALA A 767 -35.77 12.89 13.29
N LYS A 768 -36.19 14.15 13.33
CA LYS A 768 -35.32 15.32 13.15
C LYS A 768 -35.04 15.99 14.49
N PHE A 769 -33.81 16.47 14.65
CA PHE A 769 -33.41 17.25 15.82
C PHE A 769 -33.76 18.71 15.57
N ALA A 770 -34.60 19.30 16.42
CA ALA A 770 -35.05 20.68 16.25
C ALA A 770 -34.49 21.63 17.32
N SER A 771 -34.37 21.16 18.56
CA SER A 771 -33.73 21.91 19.63
C SER A 771 -33.14 20.96 20.68
N PRO A 772 -32.11 21.37 21.43
CA PRO A 772 -31.57 20.55 22.52
C PRO A 772 -32.39 20.68 23.81
N LEU A 773 -32.25 19.70 24.69
CA LEU A 773 -32.63 19.82 26.10
C LEU A 773 -31.45 20.36 26.91
N ASN A 774 -31.74 21.15 27.94
CA ASN A 774 -30.74 21.49 28.96
C ASN A 774 -30.76 20.43 30.07
N PRO A 775 -29.64 20.22 30.78
CA PRO A 775 -29.61 19.35 31.94
C PRO A 775 -30.61 19.81 33.01
N GLY A 776 -31.49 18.91 33.43
CA GLY A 776 -32.58 19.19 34.37
C GLY A 776 -33.92 19.52 33.72
N ASP A 777 -33.98 19.75 32.40
CA ASP A 777 -35.25 19.95 31.69
C ASP A 777 -36.12 18.69 31.76
N LYS A 778 -37.43 18.91 31.83
CA LYS A 778 -38.46 17.88 31.62
C LYS A 778 -38.99 17.97 30.20
N ALA A 779 -39.29 16.82 29.62
CA ALA A 779 -39.88 16.73 28.29
C ALA A 779 -40.92 15.63 28.23
N THR A 780 -41.90 15.80 27.35
CA THR A 780 -42.95 14.81 27.11
C THR A 780 -42.82 14.23 25.71
N VAL A 781 -42.71 12.90 25.61
CA VAL A 781 -42.91 12.17 24.34
C VAL A 781 -44.41 12.07 24.09
N GLN A 782 -44.84 12.55 22.93
CA GLN A 782 -46.22 12.49 22.46
C GLN A 782 -46.31 11.51 21.30
N VAL A 783 -47.25 10.58 21.35
CA VAL A 783 -47.36 9.47 20.38
C VAL A 783 -48.76 9.42 19.79
N TRP A 784 -48.85 9.34 18.47
CA TRP A 784 -50.09 9.18 17.70
C TRP A 784 -50.06 7.87 16.91
N ARG A 785 -51.06 7.02 17.14
CA ARG A 785 -51.31 5.77 16.44
C ARG A 785 -52.18 6.03 15.21
N LEU A 786 -51.67 5.71 14.03
CA LEU A 786 -52.40 5.99 12.78
C LEU A 786 -53.36 4.86 12.38
N GLY A 787 -53.23 3.66 12.97
CA GLY A 787 -54.04 2.50 12.59
C GLY A 787 -53.69 1.93 11.20
N HIS A 788 -52.60 2.37 10.59
CA HIS A 788 -52.09 1.83 9.32
C HIS A 788 -51.03 0.78 9.62
N TYR A 789 -51.23 -0.44 9.12
CA TYR A 789 -50.35 -1.59 9.37
C TYR A 789 -49.67 -2.04 8.08
N ASP A 790 -48.42 -2.44 8.19
CA ASP A 790 -47.74 -3.16 7.12
C ASP A 790 -48.11 -4.65 7.10
N SER A 791 -47.65 -5.38 6.07
CA SER A 791 -47.90 -6.81 5.90
C SER A 791 -47.34 -7.70 7.02
N SER A 792 -46.43 -7.18 7.85
CA SER A 792 -45.81 -7.87 8.99
C SER A 792 -46.46 -7.49 10.33
N GLY A 793 -47.51 -6.66 10.30
CA GLY A 793 -48.27 -6.23 11.47
C GLY A 793 -47.61 -5.10 12.27
N PHE A 794 -46.66 -4.36 11.70
CA PHE A 794 -46.13 -3.15 12.32
C PHE A 794 -47.02 -1.96 11.96
N GLU A 795 -47.38 -1.18 12.97
CA GLU A 795 -48.19 0.03 12.84
C GLU A 795 -47.32 1.25 12.55
N ASP A 796 -47.78 2.12 11.66
CA ASP A 796 -47.19 3.45 11.41
C ASP A 796 -47.57 4.42 12.55
N ILE A 797 -46.56 4.87 13.27
CA ILE A 797 -46.68 5.72 14.45
C ILE A 797 -46.04 7.07 14.17
N ARG A 798 -46.70 8.16 14.57
CA ARG A 798 -46.10 9.49 14.65
C ARG A 798 -45.73 9.81 16.08
N PHE A 799 -44.62 10.52 16.27
CA PHE A 799 -44.25 11.04 17.59
C PHE A 799 -43.55 12.39 17.51
N ALA A 800 -43.53 13.09 18.64
CA ALA A 800 -42.76 14.30 18.84
C ALA A 800 -42.30 14.36 20.30
N VAL A 801 -41.26 15.15 20.57
CA VAL A 801 -40.82 15.43 21.94
C VAL A 801 -40.96 16.91 22.19
N GLN A 802 -41.71 17.28 23.21
CA GLN A 802 -41.89 18.66 23.63
C GLN A 802 -41.13 18.90 24.94
N ASN A 803 -40.37 19.99 25.01
CA ASN A 803 -39.78 20.46 26.27
C ASN A 803 -40.87 21.15 27.09
N ASP A 804 -41.11 20.67 28.30
CA ASP A 804 -42.21 21.14 29.14
C ASP A 804 -41.93 22.55 29.72
N GLU A 805 -40.65 22.93 29.83
CA GLU A 805 -40.22 24.20 30.42
C GLU A 805 -40.40 25.39 29.46
N ASN A 806 -40.27 25.16 28.16
CA ASN A 806 -40.30 26.24 27.15
C ASN A 806 -41.26 25.99 25.98
N GLY A 807 -41.95 24.85 25.97
CA GLY A 807 -42.92 24.46 24.96
C GLY A 807 -42.35 24.13 23.58
N LYS A 808 -41.03 24.22 23.37
CA LYS A 808 -40.39 23.95 22.07
C LYS A 808 -40.31 22.46 21.79
N GLU A 809 -40.37 22.13 20.51
CA GLU A 809 -40.12 20.76 20.06
C GLU A 809 -38.62 20.46 20.00
N VAL A 810 -38.26 19.34 20.60
CA VAL A 810 -36.90 18.81 20.71
C VAL A 810 -36.64 17.84 19.56
N LEU A 811 -37.57 16.90 19.36
CA LEU A 811 -37.61 16.01 18.20
C LEU A 811 -38.90 16.25 17.40
N THR A 812 -38.73 16.40 16.09
CA THR A 812 -39.82 16.67 15.13
C THR A 812 -39.82 15.65 14.00
N ASN A 813 -40.89 15.63 13.20
CA ASN A 813 -41.09 14.66 12.11
C ASN A 813 -40.86 13.21 12.57
N GLY A 814 -41.22 12.88 13.82
CA GLY A 814 -41.00 11.55 14.38
C GLY A 814 -41.92 10.52 13.72
N ARG A 815 -41.33 9.43 13.24
CA ARG A 815 -42.05 8.26 12.74
C ARG A 815 -41.40 6.98 13.24
N ALA A 816 -42.23 6.01 13.60
CA ALA A 816 -41.76 4.67 13.89
C ALA A 816 -42.70 3.63 13.29
N PHE A 817 -42.15 2.47 12.93
CA PHE A 817 -42.96 1.28 12.67
C PHE A 817 -42.80 0.34 13.86
N ILE A 818 -43.86 0.22 14.66
CA ILE A 818 -43.88 -0.55 15.90
C ILE A 818 -45.00 -1.58 15.84
N LYS A 819 -44.73 -2.82 16.25
CA LYS A 819 -45.75 -3.85 16.40
C LYS A 819 -46.47 -3.64 17.75
N PRO A 820 -47.75 -3.21 17.75
CA PRO A 820 -48.42 -2.92 19.00
C PRO A 820 -48.74 -4.21 19.76
N VAL A 821 -48.51 -4.20 21.07
CA VAL A 821 -49.00 -5.26 21.96
C VAL A 821 -50.40 -4.91 22.45
N ARG A 822 -51.29 -5.90 22.58
CA ARG A 822 -52.60 -5.68 23.23
C ARG A 822 -52.32 -5.25 24.67
N SER A 823 -52.70 -4.01 24.98
CA SER A 823 -52.47 -3.38 26.27
C SER A 823 -53.13 -4.16 27.40
N GLY A 824 -52.34 -4.93 28.14
CA GLY A 824 -52.54 -5.02 29.58
C GLY A 824 -52.14 -3.66 30.15
N VAL A 825 -53.11 -2.99 30.78
CA VAL A 825 -53.03 -1.68 31.44
C VAL A 825 -51.60 -1.32 31.90
N ILE A 826 -50.92 -0.42 31.20
CA ILE A 826 -49.84 0.36 31.80
C ILE A 826 -50.50 1.62 32.34
N HIS A 827 -50.63 1.68 33.66
CA HIS A 827 -51.24 2.78 34.40
C HIS A 827 -50.60 4.12 34.04
N LYS A 828 -51.44 5.17 34.02
CA LYS A 828 -51.02 6.54 34.32
C LYS A 828 -50.06 6.51 35.51
N MET A 829 -48.81 6.91 35.31
CA MET A 829 -47.95 7.48 36.35
C MET A 829 -47.64 8.91 35.96
#